data_AF-A0A7X9AXZ9-F1
#
_entry.id   AF-A0A7X9AXZ9-F1
#
_cell.length_a   1.000
_cell.length_b   1.000
_cell.length_c   1.000
_cell.angle_alpha   90.00
_cell.angle_beta   90.00
_cell.angle_gamma   90.00
#
_symmetry.space_group_name_H-M   'P 1'
#
loop_
_entity.id
_entity.type
_entity.pdbx_description
1 polymer ?
#
loop_
_entity_poly.entity_id
_entity_poly.type
_entity_poly.pdbx_seq_one_letter_code
_entity_poly.pdbx_strand_id
1 'polypeptide(L)'
;MNLDSCTNIRNIGVIAHVDAGKTTLTERILLETGSISCPGLVHEGTTSSDYLLQERERGISIISAALSCKWREHLINIIDTPGHVDFTAEVERTLRVMDAVITVFCAVHGVQAQSETVWRRARRYSLPTLAYVNKMDRQGADFNAVLAGVRKRFAVPALPMQLPVFVEDCFVGAVDLLSGSPAFSLSEGHSWFAAWQKDLDAVMELESAREYVLECLAELDDEVLRCYLNNEKPSKAVLQRALRDAVAQCRLIPVFCGSALESGSVPALLDAVCCYLPGPERIEPRLAAYISEPGGQSKDSEPFCALVFNQSRVAHAGGCLTLRLYSGSVKAGMRIQNMRTGKKMTVLRVLRIFADDYQEIEEARAGDIVGLDVGEQDCRTGDTFCQEGFSCVLESMSFPEPVLHMNLTALREEDNAHLAEALQKLAEEDPSLQVRKNDEGTWRLAGMGELHLEITQERLLSEFGLQSRSGKPQVKYKDSIAAEAEVDQQFSKQMPNGETYQASLSLKIKPLPRGAAVQIDCEKIKTALPENCCRAVRQCIEEVVESGVPGGQPLTDISITACRASYDAKEASELAFLSVTGLALQEALQKAGRIELEPVMRVEVSLYQDHVGKVLADLTARRGRVTELDSLALGEARITALVPLAEMFGYASDLRSLCAGRAEFTAEPSTYEIRPARSKTEKAI
;
A
#
# COMPACT_ATOMS: atom_id res chain seq x y z
N MET A 1 28.90 8.45 -21.38
CA MET A 1 28.19 7.16 -21.30
C MET A 1 26.73 7.45 -21.01
N ASN A 2 25.80 6.69 -21.58
CA ASN A 2 24.37 6.99 -21.49
C ASN A 2 23.88 6.63 -20.08
N LEU A 3 23.64 7.63 -19.22
CA LEU A 3 23.17 7.44 -17.84
C LEU A 3 21.79 6.77 -17.80
N ASP A 4 21.02 6.85 -18.89
CA ASP A 4 19.67 6.29 -19.03
C ASP A 4 19.68 4.85 -19.59
N SER A 5 20.73 4.08 -19.34
CA SER A 5 20.73 2.64 -19.62
C SER A 5 20.04 1.89 -18.48
N CYS A 6 19.20 0.88 -18.79
CA CYS A 6 18.55 0.02 -17.80
C CYS A 6 19.49 -0.41 -16.66
N THR A 7 20.76 -0.73 -16.95
CA THR A 7 21.75 -1.20 -15.96
C THR A 7 22.13 -0.16 -14.91
N ASN A 8 21.96 1.12 -15.22
CA ASN A 8 22.37 2.25 -14.39
C ASN A 8 21.18 2.91 -13.67
N ILE A 9 19.96 2.42 -13.89
CA ILE A 9 18.76 2.90 -13.21
C ILE A 9 18.54 2.07 -11.93
N ARG A 10 18.10 2.74 -10.85
CA ARG A 10 17.64 2.10 -9.61
C ARG A 10 16.30 2.69 -9.22
N ASN A 11 15.23 1.91 -9.31
CA ASN A 11 13.91 2.30 -8.80
C ASN A 11 13.72 1.75 -7.38
N ILE A 12 13.86 2.60 -6.37
CA ILE A 12 13.89 2.20 -4.97
C ILE A 12 12.76 2.81 -4.15
N GLY A 13 12.14 1.98 -3.31
CA GLY A 13 11.13 2.43 -2.34
C GLY A 13 11.72 2.63 -0.99
N VAL A 14 11.40 3.73 -0.32
CA VAL A 14 11.72 3.86 1.10
C VAL A 14 10.47 3.50 1.90
N ILE A 15 10.58 2.44 2.69
CA ILE A 15 9.48 1.91 3.50
C ILE A 15 9.89 1.83 4.96
N ALA A 16 9.00 2.21 5.86
CA ALA A 16 9.30 2.19 7.29
C ALA A 16 8.03 2.22 8.13
N HIS A 17 8.15 1.91 9.42
CA HIS A 17 7.14 2.29 10.39
C HIS A 17 7.18 3.81 10.66
N VAL A 18 6.12 4.35 11.25
CA VAL A 18 6.04 5.76 11.66
C VAL A 18 7.22 6.09 12.56
N ASP A 19 7.80 7.28 12.43
CA ASP A 19 8.94 7.75 13.22
C ASP A 19 10.25 6.95 13.08
N ALA A 20 10.38 6.03 12.13
CA ALA A 20 11.68 5.44 11.78
C ALA A 20 12.65 6.44 11.10
N GLY A 21 12.13 7.57 10.62
CA GLY A 21 12.89 8.61 9.92
C GLY A 21 13.02 8.38 8.41
N LYS A 22 11.99 7.79 7.78
CA LYS A 22 11.88 7.59 6.32
C LYS A 22 12.04 8.90 5.55
N THR A 23 11.19 9.90 5.82
CA THR A 23 11.24 11.22 5.16
C THR A 23 12.58 11.91 5.38
N THR A 24 13.13 11.83 6.62
CA THR A 24 14.45 12.38 6.94
C THR A 24 15.56 11.72 6.12
N LEU A 25 15.48 10.41 5.90
CA LEU A 25 16.43 9.70 5.04
C LEU A 25 16.29 10.16 3.58
N THR A 26 15.07 10.30 3.07
CA THR A 26 14.80 10.78 1.72
C THR A 26 15.36 12.19 1.49
N GLU A 27 15.11 13.14 2.39
CA GLU A 27 15.70 14.49 2.34
C GLU A 27 17.23 14.45 2.34
N ARG A 28 17.81 13.62 3.21
CA ARG A 28 19.27 13.49 3.27
C ARG A 28 19.83 12.94 1.97
N ILE A 29 19.17 11.97 1.35
CA ILE A 29 19.59 11.46 0.03
C ILE A 29 19.62 12.60 -0.99
N LEU A 30 18.56 13.42 -1.05
CA LEU A 30 18.49 14.55 -1.98
C LEU A 30 19.60 15.59 -1.73
N LEU A 31 19.95 15.84 -0.46
CA LEU A 31 21.03 16.76 -0.11
C LEU A 31 22.38 16.23 -0.58
N GLU A 32 22.67 14.97 -0.27
CA GLU A 32 23.96 14.35 -0.59
C GLU A 32 24.16 14.17 -2.10
N THR A 33 23.08 13.95 -2.86
CA THR A 33 23.12 13.93 -4.33
C THR A 33 23.25 15.33 -4.94
N GLY A 34 23.17 16.39 -4.14
CA GLY A 34 23.18 17.78 -4.60
C GLY A 34 21.89 18.19 -5.32
N SER A 35 20.81 17.42 -5.17
CA SER A 35 19.50 17.71 -5.74
C SER A 35 18.81 18.86 -5.00
N ILE A 36 19.10 19.03 -3.71
CA ILE A 36 18.69 20.19 -2.90
C ILE A 36 19.91 20.84 -2.26
N SER A 37 19.83 22.13 -1.97
CA SER A 37 20.92 22.90 -1.36
C SER A 37 20.90 22.89 0.17
N CYS A 38 19.75 22.63 0.79
CA CYS A 38 19.55 22.56 2.24
C CYS A 38 18.58 21.42 2.56
N PRO A 39 18.81 20.61 3.62
CA PRO A 39 17.88 19.56 4.01
C PRO A 39 16.63 20.16 4.66
N GLY A 40 15.45 19.67 4.29
CA GLY A 40 14.21 19.98 5.01
C GLY A 40 14.11 19.22 6.34
N LEU A 41 13.38 19.79 7.30
CA LEU A 41 13.06 19.16 8.59
C LEU A 41 11.56 18.86 8.65
N VAL A 42 11.20 17.62 8.99
CA VAL A 42 9.80 17.15 9.08
C VAL A 42 9.01 17.98 10.10
N HIS A 43 9.59 18.25 11.27
CA HIS A 43 8.93 19.03 12.32
C HIS A 43 8.75 20.52 11.96
N GLU A 44 9.48 21.01 10.96
CA GLU A 44 9.37 22.39 10.46
C GLU A 44 8.56 22.47 9.16
N GLY A 45 8.14 21.33 8.60
CA GLY A 45 7.37 21.27 7.36
C GLY A 45 8.13 21.76 6.12
N THR A 46 9.46 21.71 6.12
CA THR A 46 10.32 22.24 5.05
C THR A 46 10.85 21.18 4.08
N THR A 47 10.40 19.95 4.22
CA THR A 47 10.74 18.80 3.37
C THR A 47 10.21 18.95 1.94
N SER A 48 11.02 18.51 0.99
CA SER A 48 10.73 18.42 -0.44
C SER A 48 9.83 17.23 -0.78
N SER A 49 9.91 16.12 -0.03
CA SER A 49 9.06 14.94 -0.26
C SER A 49 7.63 15.11 0.24
N ASP A 50 7.45 15.75 1.41
CA ASP A 50 6.12 16.04 1.99
C ASP A 50 5.66 17.43 1.48
N TYR A 51 5.12 17.46 0.26
CA TYR A 51 4.73 18.71 -0.42
C TYR A 51 3.30 19.15 -0.10
N LEU A 52 2.44 18.27 0.42
CA LEU A 52 1.11 18.67 0.87
C LEU A 52 1.20 19.46 2.19
N LEU A 53 0.33 20.47 2.34
CA LEU A 53 0.24 21.26 3.57
C LEU A 53 -0.06 20.36 4.78
N GLN A 54 -0.94 19.37 4.61
CA GLN A 54 -1.35 18.45 5.66
C GLN A 54 -0.22 17.51 6.11
N GLU A 55 0.68 17.13 5.18
CA GLU A 55 1.85 16.31 5.52
C GLU A 55 2.80 17.11 6.42
N ARG A 56 3.01 18.40 6.09
CA ARG A 56 3.86 19.34 6.84
C ARG A 56 3.30 19.65 8.23
N GLU A 57 1.99 19.89 8.34
CA GLU A 57 1.35 20.19 9.62
C GLU A 57 1.32 19.00 10.59
N ARG A 58 1.14 17.79 10.04
CA ARG A 58 1.00 16.55 10.83
C ARG A 58 2.30 15.77 10.99
N GLY A 59 3.34 16.07 10.20
CA GLY A 59 4.64 15.41 10.21
C GLY A 59 4.61 13.96 9.72
N ILE A 60 3.69 13.63 8.79
CA ILE A 60 3.49 12.29 8.22
C ILE A 60 3.39 12.36 6.70
N SER A 61 3.91 11.35 6.00
CA SER A 61 3.69 11.23 4.54
C SER A 61 2.31 10.63 4.25
N ILE A 62 1.57 11.27 3.34
CA ILE A 62 0.18 10.97 2.95
C ILE A 62 0.15 10.47 1.49
N ILE A 63 0.83 11.18 0.59
CA ILE A 63 0.97 10.79 -0.83
C ILE A 63 2.40 10.34 -1.09
N SER A 64 2.58 9.39 -2.01
CA SER A 64 3.94 9.01 -2.37
C SER A 64 4.58 10.03 -3.31
N ALA A 65 5.73 10.57 -2.90
CA ALA A 65 6.53 11.44 -3.74
C ALA A 65 7.48 10.62 -4.61
N ALA A 66 7.41 10.82 -5.92
CA ALA A 66 8.42 10.31 -6.85
C ALA A 66 9.53 11.36 -7.03
N LEU A 67 10.77 10.95 -6.77
CA LEU A 67 11.95 11.80 -6.79
C LEU A 67 13.01 11.17 -7.68
N SER A 68 13.68 11.97 -8.51
CA SER A 68 14.78 11.50 -9.35
C SER A 68 16.08 12.20 -8.98
N CYS A 69 17.12 11.45 -8.62
CA CYS A 69 18.42 12.00 -8.28
C CYS A 69 19.57 11.22 -8.95
N LYS A 70 20.70 11.89 -9.16
CA LYS A 70 21.90 11.26 -9.74
C LYS A 70 22.91 10.96 -8.64
N TRP A 71 23.39 9.72 -8.59
CA TRP A 71 24.49 9.33 -7.72
C TRP A 71 25.55 8.59 -8.52
N ARG A 72 26.75 9.17 -8.62
CA ARG A 72 27.83 8.68 -9.49
C ARG A 72 27.33 8.49 -10.93
N GLU A 73 27.49 7.29 -11.50
CA GLU A 73 27.03 6.94 -12.84
C GLU A 73 25.62 6.33 -12.89
N HIS A 74 24.83 6.50 -11.83
CA HIS A 74 23.49 5.92 -11.70
C HIS A 74 22.40 6.99 -11.58
N LEU A 75 21.24 6.70 -12.17
CA LEU A 75 20.00 7.42 -11.94
C LEU A 75 19.18 6.66 -10.90
N ILE A 76 18.91 7.30 -9.76
CA ILE A 76 18.14 6.71 -8.67
C ILE A 76 16.77 7.39 -8.66
N ASN A 77 15.73 6.61 -8.90
CA ASN A 77 14.34 7.02 -8.75
C ASN A 77 13.86 6.51 -7.40
N ILE A 78 13.45 7.43 -6.53
CA ILE A 78 12.99 7.14 -5.18
C ILE A 78 11.49 7.36 -5.15
N ILE A 79 10.74 6.38 -4.65
CA ILE A 79 9.36 6.63 -4.24
C ILE A 79 9.28 6.56 -2.72
N ASP A 80 8.95 7.69 -2.13
CA ASP A 80 8.81 7.80 -0.69
C ASP A 80 7.38 7.44 -0.27
N THR A 81 7.19 6.32 0.41
CA THR A 81 5.85 5.74 0.62
C THR A 81 5.23 6.15 1.97
N PRO A 82 3.90 6.28 2.11
CA PRO A 82 3.27 6.52 3.41
C PRO A 82 3.55 5.41 4.43
N GLY A 83 3.80 5.79 5.69
CA GLY A 83 3.98 4.85 6.80
C GLY A 83 2.69 4.49 7.53
N HIS A 84 1.60 5.22 7.27
CA HIS A 84 0.33 5.10 7.99
C HIS A 84 -0.64 4.10 7.32
N VAL A 85 -1.37 3.34 8.13
CA VAL A 85 -2.29 2.28 7.69
C VAL A 85 -3.41 2.76 6.77
N ASP A 86 -3.95 3.95 7.03
CA ASP A 86 -5.00 4.59 6.25
C ASP A 86 -4.63 4.83 4.77
N PHE A 87 -3.32 4.85 4.44
CA PHE A 87 -2.81 5.02 3.07
C PHE A 87 -2.25 3.71 2.49
N THR A 88 -2.78 2.57 2.92
CA THR A 88 -2.33 1.25 2.44
C THR A 88 -2.46 1.09 0.92
N ALA A 89 -3.50 1.65 0.30
CA ALA A 89 -3.68 1.63 -1.15
C ALA A 89 -2.49 2.29 -1.89
N GLU A 90 -2.00 3.39 -1.33
CA GLU A 90 -0.86 4.15 -1.85
C GLU A 90 0.45 3.35 -1.73
N VAL A 91 0.64 2.65 -0.61
CA VAL A 91 1.79 1.75 -0.40
C VAL A 91 1.75 0.55 -1.36
N GLU A 92 0.61 -0.10 -1.54
CA GLU A 92 0.48 -1.24 -2.47
C GLU A 92 0.76 -0.83 -3.92
N ARG A 93 0.27 0.35 -4.31
CA ARG A 93 0.47 0.94 -5.64
C ARG A 93 1.92 1.22 -5.95
N THR A 94 2.64 1.79 -4.99
CA THR A 94 4.05 2.14 -5.15
C THR A 94 4.94 0.92 -5.14
N LEU A 95 4.77 -0.01 -4.20
CA LEU A 95 5.55 -1.26 -4.12
C LEU A 95 5.54 -2.04 -5.45
N ARG A 96 4.43 -2.03 -6.18
CA ARG A 96 4.30 -2.73 -7.47
C ARG A 96 5.22 -2.20 -8.56
N VAL A 97 5.54 -0.91 -8.54
CA VAL A 97 6.38 -0.28 -9.57
C VAL A 97 7.85 -0.19 -9.17
N MET A 98 8.25 -0.74 -8.04
CA MET A 98 9.63 -0.62 -7.55
C MET A 98 10.45 -1.81 -7.99
N ASP A 99 11.76 -1.60 -8.07
CA ASP A 99 12.72 -2.68 -8.33
C ASP A 99 13.30 -3.26 -7.05
N ALA A 100 13.39 -2.43 -6.02
CA ALA A 100 13.87 -2.80 -4.71
C ALA A 100 13.32 -1.84 -3.65
N VAL A 101 13.50 -2.19 -2.38
CA VAL A 101 13.12 -1.33 -1.26
C VAL A 101 14.23 -1.19 -0.24
N ILE A 102 14.29 -0.03 0.38
CA ILE A 102 15.05 0.27 1.58
C ILE A 102 14.08 0.25 2.75
N THR A 103 14.21 -0.74 3.62
CA THR A 103 13.44 -0.81 4.86
C THR A 103 14.19 -0.09 5.97
N VAL A 104 13.59 0.98 6.50
CA VAL A 104 14.20 1.80 7.56
C VAL A 104 13.70 1.33 8.92
N PHE A 105 14.64 1.08 9.84
CA PHE A 105 14.39 0.72 11.23
C PHE A 105 14.91 1.79 12.17
N CYS A 106 14.26 1.95 13.32
CA CYS A 106 14.76 2.77 14.41
C CYS A 106 15.71 1.92 15.27
N ALA A 107 16.94 2.38 15.51
CA ALA A 107 17.91 1.70 16.36
C ALA A 107 17.44 1.56 17.82
N VAL A 108 16.56 2.44 18.28
CA VAL A 108 16.05 2.46 19.66
C VAL A 108 14.83 1.53 19.82
N HIS A 109 13.82 1.67 18.96
CA HIS A 109 12.57 0.91 19.05
C HIS A 109 12.64 -0.48 18.39
N GLY A 110 13.68 -0.75 17.60
CA GLY A 110 13.87 -2.02 16.92
C GLY A 110 12.80 -2.33 15.88
N VAL A 111 12.48 -3.62 15.73
CA VAL A 111 11.50 -4.11 14.76
C VAL A 111 10.08 -4.08 15.35
N GLN A 112 9.26 -3.18 14.80
CA GLN A 112 7.85 -3.05 15.15
C GLN A 112 6.96 -3.94 14.26
N ALA A 113 5.71 -4.22 14.63
CA ALA A 113 4.88 -5.09 13.77
C ALA A 113 4.40 -4.36 12.52
N GLN A 114 4.28 -3.05 12.57
CA GLN A 114 4.08 -2.21 11.40
C GLN A 114 5.24 -2.41 10.42
N SER A 115 6.47 -2.53 10.92
CA SER A 115 7.62 -2.89 10.08
C SER A 115 7.46 -4.28 9.46
N GLU A 116 6.84 -5.22 10.18
CA GLU A 116 6.52 -6.56 9.67
C GLU A 116 5.40 -6.54 8.63
N THR A 117 4.33 -5.77 8.81
CA THR A 117 3.27 -5.59 7.80
C THR A 117 3.87 -5.03 6.52
N VAL A 118 4.63 -3.93 6.63
CA VAL A 118 5.29 -3.27 5.50
C VAL A 118 6.25 -4.24 4.80
N TRP A 119 7.04 -5.00 5.56
CA TRP A 119 7.90 -6.05 5.02
C TRP A 119 7.11 -7.16 4.30
N ARG A 120 6.04 -7.68 4.91
CA ARG A 120 5.20 -8.72 4.28
C ARG A 120 4.64 -8.25 2.95
N ARG A 121 4.28 -6.96 2.83
CA ARG A 121 3.85 -6.35 1.57
C ARG A 121 4.99 -6.34 0.55
N ALA A 122 6.17 -5.83 0.91
CA ALA A 122 7.33 -5.87 0.02
C ALA A 122 7.69 -7.30 -0.43
N ARG A 123 7.61 -8.28 0.48
CA ARG A 123 7.84 -9.70 0.20
C ARG A 123 6.78 -10.32 -0.71
N ARG A 124 5.51 -9.89 -0.62
CA ARG A 124 4.44 -10.29 -1.57
C ARG A 124 4.76 -9.86 -3.00
N TYR A 125 5.46 -8.74 -3.15
CA TYR A 125 5.99 -8.27 -4.42
C TYR A 125 7.38 -8.83 -4.77
N SER A 126 7.90 -9.77 -3.98
CA SER A 126 9.23 -10.36 -4.17
C SER A 126 10.31 -9.29 -4.38
N LEU A 127 10.20 -8.17 -3.65
CA LEU A 127 11.09 -7.04 -3.83
C LEU A 127 12.41 -7.28 -3.07
N PRO A 128 13.55 -7.26 -3.78
CA PRO A 128 14.86 -7.19 -3.18
C PRO A 128 14.92 -6.07 -2.15
N THR A 129 15.42 -6.37 -0.96
CA THR A 129 15.33 -5.46 0.17
C THR A 129 16.68 -5.24 0.80
N LEU A 130 16.97 -3.97 1.08
CA LEU A 130 18.09 -3.52 1.89
C LEU A 130 17.55 -2.94 3.20
N ALA A 131 18.16 -3.26 4.33
CA ALA A 131 17.77 -2.70 5.62
C ALA A 131 18.72 -1.57 6.05
N TYR A 132 18.16 -0.46 6.52
CA TYR A 132 18.91 0.66 7.08
C TYR A 132 18.45 0.93 8.52
N VAL A 133 19.36 0.73 9.47
CA VAL A 133 19.13 1.01 10.89
C VAL A 133 19.50 2.47 11.16
N ASN A 134 18.48 3.31 11.25
CA ASN A 134 18.58 4.74 11.45
C ASN A 134 18.56 5.10 12.94
N LYS A 135 18.87 6.36 13.26
CA LYS A 135 18.88 6.92 14.63
C LYS A 135 19.93 6.27 15.55
N MET A 136 21.06 5.85 14.99
CA MET A 136 22.19 5.33 15.76
C MET A 136 22.83 6.37 16.71
N ASP A 137 22.57 7.66 16.47
CA ASP A 137 22.96 8.79 17.33
C ASP A 137 22.18 8.88 18.65
N ARG A 138 21.09 8.12 18.81
CA ARG A 138 20.21 8.21 19.98
C ARG A 138 20.68 7.32 21.12
N GLN A 139 20.46 7.78 22.35
CA GLN A 139 20.63 6.94 23.54
C GLN A 139 19.72 5.71 23.47
N GLY A 140 20.28 4.54 23.77
CA GLY A 140 19.57 3.27 23.66
C GLY A 140 19.56 2.66 22.26
N ALA A 141 20.33 3.21 21.30
CA ALA A 141 20.52 2.60 20.00
C ALA A 141 21.21 1.23 20.11
N ASP A 142 20.56 0.18 19.59
CA ASP A 142 21.09 -1.18 19.58
C ASP A 142 20.92 -1.83 18.20
N PHE A 143 22.03 -1.86 17.46
CA PHE A 143 22.09 -2.48 16.14
C PHE A 143 21.86 -4.00 16.18
N ASN A 144 22.41 -4.68 17.19
CA ASN A 144 22.33 -6.13 17.30
C ASN A 144 20.91 -6.59 17.66
N ALA A 145 20.20 -5.83 18.50
CA ALA A 145 18.79 -6.07 18.79
C ALA A 145 17.92 -5.94 17.53
N VAL A 146 18.15 -4.93 16.70
CA VAL A 146 17.44 -4.78 15.42
C VAL A 146 17.75 -5.96 14.49
N LEU A 147 19.03 -6.32 14.35
CA LEU A 147 19.46 -7.45 13.52
C LEU A 147 18.81 -8.77 13.95
N ALA A 148 18.78 -9.05 15.25
CA ALA A 148 18.11 -10.22 15.81
C ALA A 148 16.59 -10.17 15.59
N GLY A 149 15.98 -8.99 15.73
CA GLY A 149 14.57 -8.74 15.47
C GLY A 149 14.19 -9.04 14.01
N VAL A 150 15.00 -8.57 13.05
CA VAL A 150 14.79 -8.84 11.61
C VAL A 150 14.88 -10.33 11.34
N ARG A 151 15.93 -11.02 11.83
CA ARG A 151 16.08 -12.48 11.63
C ARG A 151 14.90 -13.26 12.17
N LYS A 152 14.45 -12.93 13.39
CA LYS A 152 13.36 -13.64 14.07
C LYS A 152 12.00 -13.40 13.40
N ARG A 153 11.68 -12.15 13.06
CA ARG A 153 10.35 -11.78 12.57
C ARG A 153 10.20 -11.98 11.06
N PHE A 154 11.26 -11.72 10.29
CA PHE A 154 11.15 -11.74 8.82
C PHE A 154 11.41 -13.14 8.24
N ALA A 155 12.00 -14.05 9.03
CA ALA A 155 12.38 -15.39 8.62
C ALA A 155 13.24 -15.40 7.34
N VAL A 156 14.13 -14.41 7.23
CA VAL A 156 15.13 -14.28 6.16
C VAL A 156 16.47 -13.93 6.83
N PRO A 157 17.60 -14.50 6.37
CA PRO A 157 18.92 -14.12 6.84
C PRO A 157 19.16 -12.60 6.72
N ALA A 158 19.43 -11.96 7.84
CA ALA A 158 19.86 -10.56 7.88
C ALA A 158 21.38 -10.53 8.05
N LEU A 159 22.07 -10.04 7.02
CA LEU A 159 23.53 -10.01 6.91
C LEU A 159 24.05 -8.62 7.28
N PRO A 160 24.75 -8.44 8.41
CA PRO A 160 25.36 -7.16 8.73
C PRO A 160 26.44 -6.83 7.68
N MET A 161 26.36 -5.63 7.09
CA MET A 161 27.36 -5.14 6.15
C MET A 161 28.33 -4.14 6.79
N GLN A 162 27.93 -3.58 7.94
CA GLN A 162 28.65 -2.57 8.67
C GLN A 162 28.71 -2.94 10.15
N LEU A 163 29.83 -2.62 10.79
CA LEU A 163 29.98 -2.67 12.24
C LEU A 163 29.90 -1.23 12.77
N PRO A 164 28.87 -0.87 13.55
CA PRO A 164 28.77 0.47 14.14
C PRO A 164 29.85 0.66 15.22
N VAL A 165 30.42 1.85 15.30
CA VAL A 165 31.48 2.17 16.25
C VAL A 165 31.02 3.28 17.19
N PHE A 166 31.16 3.01 18.49
CA PHE A 166 30.85 3.91 19.58
C PHE A 166 32.12 4.28 20.34
N VAL A 167 32.28 5.55 20.67
CA VAL A 167 33.36 6.07 21.51
C VAL A 167 32.70 6.87 22.64
N GLU A 168 32.94 6.48 23.89
CA GLU A 168 32.29 7.11 25.06
C GLU A 168 30.76 7.19 24.91
N ASP A 169 30.13 6.08 24.49
CA ASP A 169 28.70 5.95 24.20
C ASP A 169 28.16 6.85 23.07
N CYS A 170 29.02 7.59 22.38
CA CYS A 170 28.67 8.38 21.20
C CYS A 170 28.92 7.59 19.92
N PHE A 171 27.94 7.55 19.01
CA PHE A 171 28.11 6.95 17.70
C PHE A 171 28.99 7.83 16.80
N VAL A 172 30.13 7.31 16.31
CA VAL A 172 31.12 8.10 15.55
C VAL A 172 31.25 7.69 14.08
N GLY A 173 30.75 6.52 13.71
CA GLY A 173 30.86 6.00 12.35
C GLY A 173 30.66 4.49 12.28
N ALA A 174 30.97 3.90 11.14
CA ALA A 174 30.90 2.46 10.95
C ALA A 174 32.05 1.92 10.10
N VAL A 175 32.40 0.65 10.28
CA VAL A 175 33.42 -0.07 9.51
C VAL A 175 32.73 -1.01 8.52
N ASP A 176 33.16 -0.99 7.26
CA ASP A 176 32.62 -1.88 6.22
C ASP A 176 33.19 -3.29 6.39
N LEU A 177 32.31 -4.28 6.56
CA LEU A 177 32.70 -5.65 6.86
C LEU A 177 33.29 -6.39 5.66
N LEU A 178 33.09 -5.93 4.42
CA LEU A 178 33.75 -6.54 3.26
C LEU A 178 35.21 -6.10 3.14
N SER A 179 35.46 -4.80 3.24
CA SER A 179 36.79 -4.19 3.07
C SER A 179 37.63 -4.16 4.35
N GLY A 180 37.00 -4.03 5.52
CA GLY A 180 37.69 -3.84 6.80
C GLY A 180 38.20 -2.41 7.00
N SER A 181 37.74 -1.47 6.16
CA SER A 181 38.04 -0.04 6.25
C SER A 181 36.83 0.75 6.74
N PRO A 182 37.01 1.99 7.22
CA PRO A 182 35.88 2.86 7.57
C PRO A 182 34.89 2.97 6.40
N ALA A 183 33.62 2.69 6.67
CA ALA A 183 32.54 2.92 5.72
C ALA A 183 32.21 4.42 5.65
N PHE A 184 32.14 5.08 6.81
CA PHE A 184 31.93 6.53 6.95
C PHE A 184 32.35 7.00 8.35
N SER A 185 32.44 8.32 8.52
CA SER A 185 32.72 9.00 9.79
C SER A 185 31.75 10.16 9.97
N LEU A 186 31.22 10.34 11.19
CA LEU A 186 30.37 11.48 11.57
C LEU A 186 31.21 12.65 12.13
N SER A 187 32.39 12.36 12.67
CA SER A 187 33.38 13.37 13.07
C SER A 187 34.32 13.74 11.90
N GLU A 188 34.90 14.94 11.93
CA GLU A 188 35.90 15.38 10.93
C GLU A 188 37.10 14.42 10.87
N GLY A 189 37.17 13.64 9.78
CA GLY A 189 38.22 12.65 9.51
C GLY A 189 38.03 11.29 10.20
N HIS A 190 38.84 10.31 9.80
CA HIS A 190 38.81 8.94 10.33
C HIS A 190 39.77 8.75 11.54
N SER A 191 39.96 9.79 12.35
CA SER A 191 40.91 9.76 13.48
C SER A 191 40.51 8.70 14.53
N TRP A 192 39.21 8.47 14.72
CA TRP A 192 38.68 7.41 15.59
C TRP A 192 39.09 6.01 15.13
N PHE A 193 39.22 5.78 13.82
CA PHE A 193 39.51 4.44 13.29
C PHE A 193 40.91 3.95 13.69
N ALA A 194 41.90 4.84 13.67
CA ALA A 194 43.27 4.49 14.07
C ALA A 194 43.39 4.20 15.58
N ALA A 195 42.50 4.77 16.40
CA ALA A 195 42.41 4.46 17.83
C ALA A 195 41.66 3.15 18.05
N TRP A 196 40.52 2.97 17.38
CA TRP A 196 39.68 1.77 17.43
C TRP A 196 40.41 0.52 16.95
N GLN A 197 41.21 0.60 15.89
CA GLN A 197 42.00 -0.52 15.37
C GLN A 197 43.13 -0.98 16.33
N LYS A 198 43.49 -0.16 17.32
CA LYS A 198 44.47 -0.54 18.35
C LYS A 198 43.83 -1.30 19.52
N ASP A 199 42.51 -1.28 19.62
CA ASP A 199 41.78 -2.03 20.63
C ASP A 199 41.65 -3.49 20.19
N LEU A 200 42.07 -4.42 21.05
CA LEU A 200 42.09 -5.85 20.74
C LEU A 200 40.66 -6.40 20.63
N ASP A 201 39.75 -5.94 21.48
CA ASP A 201 38.37 -6.42 21.52
C ASP A 201 37.63 -6.02 20.24
N ALA A 202 37.88 -4.80 19.76
CA ALA A 202 37.37 -4.29 18.48
C ALA A 202 37.87 -5.09 17.27
N VAL A 203 39.15 -5.47 17.26
CA VAL A 203 39.73 -6.30 16.18
C VAL A 203 39.12 -7.69 16.18
N MET A 204 38.95 -8.30 17.35
CA MET A 204 38.33 -9.62 17.48
C MET A 204 36.85 -9.60 17.05
N GLU A 205 36.11 -8.57 17.43
CA GLU A 205 34.71 -8.37 16.99
C GLU A 205 34.63 -8.22 15.47
N LEU A 206 35.52 -7.42 14.88
CA LEU A 206 35.60 -7.25 13.43
C LEU A 206 35.89 -8.57 12.72
N GLU A 207 36.88 -9.34 13.17
CA GLU A 207 37.24 -10.62 12.56
C GLU A 207 36.08 -11.62 12.67
N SER A 208 35.44 -11.71 13.84
CA SER A 208 34.26 -12.56 14.04
C SER A 208 33.08 -12.16 13.14
N ALA A 209 32.79 -10.87 13.01
CA ALA A 209 31.71 -10.39 12.15
C ALA A 209 32.00 -10.64 10.67
N ARG A 210 33.26 -10.49 10.25
CA ARG A 210 33.70 -10.79 8.88
C ARG A 210 33.61 -12.27 8.55
N GLU A 211 34.03 -13.13 9.46
CA GLU A 211 33.93 -14.58 9.32
C GLU A 211 32.47 -15.00 9.15
N TYR A 212 31.58 -14.46 9.99
CA TYR A 212 30.13 -14.69 9.87
C TYR A 212 29.58 -14.25 8.51
N VAL A 213 30.02 -13.11 7.98
CA VAL A 213 29.60 -12.65 6.64
C VAL A 213 30.06 -13.61 5.54
N LEU A 214 31.30 -14.10 5.62
CA LEU A 214 31.85 -15.06 4.68
C LEU A 214 31.13 -16.40 4.74
N GLU A 215 30.84 -16.91 5.93
CA GLU A 215 30.09 -18.15 6.16
C GLU A 215 28.69 -18.05 5.53
N CYS A 216 27.96 -16.97 5.81
CA CYS A 216 26.63 -16.76 5.24
C CYS A 216 26.64 -16.69 3.70
N LEU A 217 27.66 -16.06 3.11
CA LEU A 217 27.78 -15.96 1.65
C LEU A 217 28.23 -17.29 1.03
N ALA A 218 29.04 -18.09 1.73
CA ALA A 218 29.44 -19.43 1.31
C ALA A 218 28.25 -20.39 1.22
N GLU A 219 27.21 -20.22 2.04
CA GLU A 219 25.98 -21.01 1.91
C GLU A 219 25.17 -20.70 0.63
N LEU A 220 25.43 -19.54 0.00
CA LEU A 220 24.59 -19.01 -1.08
C LEU A 220 25.28 -18.97 -2.45
N ASP A 221 26.63 -18.98 -2.50
CA ASP A 221 27.43 -18.91 -3.72
C ASP A 221 28.56 -19.95 -3.71
N ASP A 222 28.58 -20.79 -4.75
CA ASP A 222 29.53 -21.91 -4.90
C ASP A 222 31.00 -21.45 -5.00
N GLU A 223 31.26 -20.28 -5.58
CA GLU A 223 32.62 -19.75 -5.72
C GLU A 223 33.15 -19.24 -4.39
N VAL A 224 32.30 -18.57 -3.61
CA VAL A 224 32.60 -18.19 -2.22
C VAL A 224 32.82 -19.43 -1.36
N LEU A 225 31.96 -20.45 -1.47
CA LEU A 225 32.10 -21.73 -0.77
C LEU A 225 33.44 -22.41 -1.07
N ARG A 226 33.83 -22.47 -2.35
CA ARG A 226 35.11 -23.05 -2.77
C ARG A 226 36.29 -22.32 -2.11
N CYS A 227 36.25 -21.00 -2.07
CA CYS A 227 37.31 -20.21 -1.44
C CYS A 227 37.35 -20.47 0.07
N TYR A 228 36.18 -20.48 0.71
CA TYR A 228 36.02 -20.74 2.14
C TYR A 228 36.60 -22.10 2.56
N LEU A 229 36.22 -23.19 1.86
CA LEU A 229 36.70 -24.55 2.14
C LEU A 229 38.21 -24.71 1.95
N ASN A 230 38.80 -23.93 1.05
CA ASN A 230 40.24 -23.96 0.77
C ASN A 230 41.05 -22.99 1.63
N ASN A 231 40.43 -22.26 2.55
CA ASN A 231 41.04 -21.15 3.30
C ASN A 231 41.64 -20.05 2.38
N GLU A 232 41.05 -19.86 1.20
CA GLU A 232 41.39 -18.78 0.26
C GLU A 232 40.49 -17.56 0.51
N LYS A 233 41.05 -16.35 0.45
CA LYS A 233 40.26 -15.11 0.57
C LYS A 233 39.55 -14.82 -0.76
N PRO A 234 38.20 -14.79 -0.81
CA PRO A 234 37.49 -14.44 -2.03
C PRO A 234 37.84 -13.00 -2.45
N SER A 235 37.88 -12.75 -3.76
CA SER A 235 38.08 -11.37 -4.24
C SER A 235 36.86 -10.51 -3.92
N LYS A 236 37.06 -9.19 -3.76
CA LYS A 236 35.97 -8.24 -3.52
C LYS A 236 34.89 -8.32 -4.61
N ALA A 237 35.28 -8.52 -5.87
CA ALA A 237 34.35 -8.66 -6.99
C ALA A 237 33.45 -9.91 -6.86
N VAL A 238 34.01 -11.03 -6.41
CA VAL A 238 33.26 -12.27 -6.16
C VAL A 238 32.26 -12.08 -5.03
N LEU A 239 32.69 -11.48 -3.91
CA LEU A 239 31.79 -11.18 -2.78
C LEU A 239 30.65 -10.24 -3.19
N GLN A 240 30.96 -9.18 -3.93
CA GLN A 240 29.96 -8.23 -4.42
C GLN A 240 28.97 -8.88 -5.38
N ARG A 241 29.43 -9.77 -6.27
CA ARG A 241 28.56 -10.54 -7.17
C ARG A 241 27.63 -11.46 -6.37
N ALA A 242 28.20 -12.30 -5.51
CA ALA A 242 27.46 -13.24 -4.67
C ALA A 242 26.38 -12.52 -3.85
N LEU A 243 26.75 -11.40 -3.22
CA LEU A 243 25.84 -10.58 -2.45
C LEU A 243 24.71 -9.99 -3.31
N ARG A 244 25.05 -9.38 -4.46
CA ARG A 244 24.06 -8.82 -5.39
C ARG A 244 23.06 -9.88 -5.87
N ASP A 245 23.55 -11.06 -6.21
CA ASP A 245 22.71 -12.14 -6.72
C ASP A 245 21.81 -12.71 -5.62
N ALA A 246 22.31 -12.86 -4.40
CA ALA A 246 21.51 -13.28 -3.24
C ALA A 246 20.43 -12.24 -2.86
N VAL A 247 20.75 -10.94 -2.96
CA VAL A 247 19.79 -9.84 -2.72
C VAL A 247 18.72 -9.82 -3.80
N ALA A 248 19.10 -9.91 -5.08
CA ALA A 248 18.16 -9.94 -6.20
C ALA A 248 17.20 -11.15 -6.11
N GLN A 249 17.65 -12.28 -5.57
CA GLN A 249 16.84 -13.47 -5.35
C GLN A 249 16.05 -13.45 -4.03
N CYS A 250 16.09 -12.34 -3.27
CA CYS A 250 15.45 -12.21 -1.95
C CYS A 250 15.85 -13.29 -0.94
N ARG A 251 17.07 -13.84 -1.05
CA ARG A 251 17.58 -14.90 -0.15
C ARG A 251 18.21 -14.36 1.12
N LEU A 252 18.66 -13.11 1.10
CA LEU A 252 19.20 -12.41 2.27
C LEU A 252 18.81 -10.93 2.24
N ILE A 253 18.92 -10.27 3.40
CA ILE A 253 18.76 -8.82 3.55
C ILE A 253 20.10 -8.25 4.05
N PRO A 254 20.80 -7.39 3.28
CA PRO A 254 21.99 -6.71 3.74
C PRO A 254 21.57 -5.54 4.65
N VAL A 255 22.20 -5.45 5.82
CA VAL A 255 21.87 -4.49 6.87
C VAL A 255 22.97 -3.46 7.03
N PHE A 256 22.61 -2.21 6.83
CA PHE A 256 23.44 -1.02 7.01
C PHE A 256 22.95 -0.22 8.22
N CYS A 257 23.78 0.67 8.75
CA CYS A 257 23.44 1.49 9.92
C CYS A 257 23.92 2.94 9.75
N GLY A 258 23.26 3.85 10.45
CA GLY A 258 23.70 5.24 10.51
C GLY A 258 22.71 6.18 11.17
N SER A 259 22.93 7.48 10.93
CA SER A 259 22.00 8.55 11.28
C SER A 259 21.72 9.38 10.04
N ALA A 260 20.45 9.50 9.65
CA ALA A 260 20.03 10.37 8.56
C ALA A 260 20.10 11.87 8.90
N LEU A 261 20.20 12.21 10.20
CA LEU A 261 20.36 13.59 10.67
C LEU A 261 21.79 14.09 10.52
N GLU A 262 22.77 13.19 10.63
CA GLU A 262 24.19 13.50 10.53
C GLU A 262 24.77 13.09 9.17
N SER A 263 25.74 13.85 8.66
CA SER A 263 26.35 13.60 7.35
C SER A 263 27.29 12.40 7.37
N GLY A 264 27.36 11.67 6.24
CA GLY A 264 28.36 10.61 6.00
C GLY A 264 27.78 9.20 5.85
N SER A 265 26.75 8.84 6.63
CA SER A 265 26.15 7.50 6.56
C SER A 265 25.34 7.25 5.27
N VAL A 266 24.62 8.27 4.79
CA VAL A 266 23.77 8.19 3.59
C VAL A 266 24.56 8.02 2.29
N PRO A 267 25.71 8.69 2.07
CA PRO A 267 26.59 8.36 0.95
C PRO A 267 26.99 6.87 0.89
N ALA A 268 27.31 6.26 2.04
CA ALA A 268 27.64 4.83 2.11
C ALA A 268 26.43 3.93 1.79
N LEU A 269 25.22 4.36 2.21
CA LEU A 269 23.98 3.70 1.82
C LEU A 269 23.71 3.81 0.31
N LEU A 270 23.92 4.97 -0.32
CA LEU A 270 23.74 5.16 -1.76
C LEU A 270 24.72 4.33 -2.57
N ASP A 271 25.96 4.19 -2.10
CA ASP A 271 26.93 3.27 -2.68
C ASP A 271 26.43 1.81 -2.61
N ALA A 272 25.87 1.40 -1.48
CA ALA A 272 25.29 0.08 -1.31
C ALA A 272 24.08 -0.15 -2.24
N VAL A 273 23.22 0.86 -2.42
CA VAL A 273 22.10 0.82 -3.38
C VAL A 273 22.60 0.53 -4.78
N CYS A 274 23.59 1.28 -5.27
CA CYS A 274 24.13 1.08 -6.61
C CYS A 274 24.84 -0.28 -6.75
N CYS A 275 25.54 -0.73 -5.69
CA CYS A 275 26.32 -1.96 -5.72
C CYS A 275 25.49 -3.24 -5.59
N TYR A 276 24.44 -3.25 -4.76
CA TYR A 276 23.77 -4.49 -4.33
C TYR A 276 22.31 -4.60 -4.75
N LEU A 277 21.60 -3.48 -4.95
CA LEU A 277 20.23 -3.54 -5.45
C LEU A 277 20.23 -3.75 -6.97
N PRO A 278 19.31 -4.59 -7.50
CA PRO A 278 19.21 -4.81 -8.94
C PRO A 278 18.67 -3.57 -9.67
N GLY A 279 19.02 -3.46 -10.94
CA GLY A 279 18.35 -2.54 -11.86
C GLY A 279 17.16 -3.20 -12.57
N PRO A 280 16.39 -2.41 -13.33
CA PRO A 280 15.24 -2.86 -14.13
C PRO A 280 15.53 -4.03 -15.08
N GLU A 281 16.78 -4.22 -15.50
CA GLU A 281 17.17 -5.29 -16.42
C GLU A 281 17.02 -6.69 -15.81
N ARG A 282 17.15 -6.81 -14.48
CA ARG A 282 17.07 -8.09 -13.76
C ARG A 282 15.66 -8.43 -13.27
N ILE A 283 14.69 -7.56 -13.53
CA ILE A 283 13.33 -7.69 -13.00
C ILE A 283 12.38 -7.96 -14.16
N GLU A 284 11.66 -9.07 -14.09
CA GLU A 284 10.65 -9.41 -15.07
C GLU A 284 9.34 -8.66 -14.77
N PRO A 285 8.69 -8.06 -15.78
CA PRO A 285 7.39 -7.43 -15.61
C PRO A 285 6.34 -8.47 -15.18
N ARG A 286 5.46 -8.10 -14.25
CA ARG A 286 4.31 -8.94 -13.85
C ARG A 286 3.16 -8.77 -14.84
N LEU A 287 2.96 -9.78 -15.68
CA LEU A 287 1.99 -9.78 -16.78
C LEU A 287 0.66 -10.43 -16.37
N ALA A 288 -0.47 -9.81 -16.72
CA ALA A 288 -1.80 -10.43 -16.56
C ALA A 288 -2.22 -11.23 -17.80
N ALA A 289 -1.88 -10.77 -19.00
CA ALA A 289 -2.18 -11.49 -20.25
C ALA A 289 -1.21 -11.14 -21.38
N TYR A 290 -0.80 -12.16 -22.14
CA TYR A 290 -0.08 -12.02 -23.42
C TYR A 290 -1.07 -11.99 -24.59
N ILE A 291 -0.93 -11.04 -25.52
CA ILE A 291 -1.57 -11.11 -26.85
C ILE A 291 -0.53 -11.26 -27.97
N SER A 292 0.75 -10.93 -27.74
CA SER A 292 1.84 -11.11 -28.73
C SER A 292 3.21 -11.30 -28.06
N GLU A 293 3.92 -12.41 -28.31
CA GLU A 293 5.23 -12.74 -27.71
C GLU A 293 6.31 -11.66 -27.97
N PRO A 294 7.20 -11.37 -27.01
CA PRO A 294 8.30 -10.45 -27.21
C PRO A 294 9.42 -11.19 -27.95
N GLY A 295 9.86 -10.65 -29.09
CA GLY A 295 11.06 -11.16 -29.75
C GLY A 295 12.26 -10.82 -28.86
N GLY A 296 13.00 -11.83 -28.38
CA GLY A 296 14.06 -11.71 -27.36
C GLY A 296 15.27 -10.81 -27.71
N GLN A 297 15.03 -9.52 -27.93
CA GLN A 297 16.01 -8.44 -28.07
C GLN A 297 16.14 -7.66 -26.76
N SER A 298 16.96 -6.60 -26.74
CA SER A 298 17.08 -5.71 -25.59
C SER A 298 15.73 -5.06 -25.25
N LYS A 299 15.40 -4.91 -23.95
CA LYS A 299 14.15 -4.26 -23.48
C LYS A 299 13.94 -2.86 -24.08
N ASP A 300 15.01 -2.14 -24.38
CA ASP A 300 14.94 -0.79 -25.00
C ASP A 300 14.46 -0.84 -26.46
N SER A 301 14.68 -1.94 -27.17
CA SER A 301 14.29 -2.14 -28.58
C SER A 301 12.93 -2.81 -28.75
N GLU A 302 12.33 -3.28 -27.64
CA GLU A 302 10.99 -3.85 -27.62
C GLU A 302 9.92 -2.75 -27.80
N PRO A 303 8.68 -3.11 -28.17
CA PRO A 303 7.58 -2.16 -28.24
C PRO A 303 7.33 -1.47 -26.90
N PHE A 304 6.92 -0.20 -26.94
CA PHE A 304 6.61 0.55 -25.72
C PHE A 304 5.50 -0.12 -24.90
N CYS A 305 5.77 -0.35 -23.61
CA CYS A 305 4.79 -0.81 -22.62
C CYS A 305 5.05 -0.15 -21.27
N ALA A 306 4.02 0.46 -20.70
CA ALA A 306 4.12 1.15 -19.42
C ALA A 306 2.87 0.94 -18.54
N LEU A 307 3.06 1.01 -17.22
CA LEU A 307 1.99 0.98 -16.22
C LEU A 307 1.81 2.36 -15.60
N VAL A 308 0.61 2.90 -15.67
CA VAL A 308 0.23 4.10 -14.92
C VAL A 308 0.02 3.71 -13.47
N PHE A 309 0.77 4.35 -12.57
CA PHE A 309 0.62 4.10 -11.13
C PHE A 309 0.31 5.35 -10.33
N ASN A 310 0.47 6.56 -10.87
CA ASN A 310 -0.02 7.76 -10.21
C ASN A 310 -0.62 8.74 -11.22
N GLN A 311 -1.53 9.56 -10.74
CA GLN A 311 -2.12 10.66 -11.49
C GLN A 311 -2.09 11.89 -10.60
N SER A 312 -1.44 12.94 -11.08
CA SER A 312 -1.34 14.23 -10.40
C SER A 312 -1.75 15.35 -11.36
N ARG A 313 -2.10 16.50 -10.82
CA ARG A 313 -2.35 17.71 -11.61
C ARG A 313 -1.17 18.64 -11.47
N VAL A 314 -0.63 19.08 -12.60
CA VAL A 314 0.46 20.04 -12.61
C VAL A 314 -0.13 21.41 -12.92
N ALA A 315 0.13 22.37 -12.03
CA ALA A 315 -0.26 23.76 -12.25
C ALA A 315 0.28 24.22 -13.61
N HIS A 316 -0.60 24.73 -14.47
CA HIS A 316 -0.32 25.22 -15.83
C HIS A 316 -0.11 24.18 -16.95
N ALA A 317 -0.07 22.88 -16.64
CA ALA A 317 0.24 21.84 -17.62
C ALA A 317 -0.87 20.79 -17.87
N GLY A 318 -1.93 20.76 -17.05
CA GLY A 318 -2.99 19.76 -17.15
C GLY A 318 -2.71 18.51 -16.30
N GLY A 319 -3.41 17.41 -16.58
CA GLY A 319 -3.21 16.14 -15.88
C GLY A 319 -1.90 15.48 -16.28
N CYS A 320 -1.10 15.07 -15.30
CA CYS A 320 0.14 14.31 -15.46
C CYS A 320 -0.08 12.87 -14.98
N LEU A 321 0.25 11.91 -15.83
CA LEU A 321 0.20 10.49 -15.50
C LEU A 321 1.61 10.00 -15.20
N THR A 322 1.89 9.67 -13.95
CA THR A 322 3.14 9.01 -13.60
C THR A 322 3.06 7.54 -13.93
N LEU A 323 4.06 7.07 -14.67
CA LEU A 323 4.14 5.70 -15.12
C LEU A 323 5.55 5.13 -15.02
N ARG A 324 5.61 3.80 -14.96
CA ARG A 324 6.84 3.03 -15.10
C ARG A 324 6.88 2.39 -16.47
N LEU A 325 7.99 2.60 -17.20
CA LEU A 325 8.26 1.95 -18.48
C LEU A 325 8.85 0.57 -18.23
N TYR A 326 8.29 -0.47 -18.84
CA TYR A 326 8.79 -1.84 -18.76
C TYR A 326 9.54 -2.27 -20.01
N SER A 327 9.15 -1.75 -21.18
CA SER A 327 9.77 -2.02 -22.46
C SER A 327 9.66 -0.81 -23.40
N GLY A 328 10.58 -0.73 -24.36
CA GLY A 328 10.67 0.31 -25.38
C GLY A 328 11.08 1.68 -24.85
N SER A 329 10.77 2.72 -25.63
CA SER A 329 10.97 4.12 -25.26
C SER A 329 9.78 4.99 -25.63
N VAL A 330 9.68 6.17 -25.02
CA VAL A 330 8.63 7.15 -25.28
C VAL A 330 9.22 8.52 -25.53
N LYS A 331 8.62 9.25 -26.48
CA LYS A 331 8.98 10.62 -26.86
C LYS A 331 7.73 11.46 -27.02
N ALA A 332 7.88 12.77 -26.88
CA ALA A 332 6.85 13.72 -27.30
C ALA A 332 6.46 13.48 -28.77
N GLY A 333 5.16 13.51 -29.06
CA GLY A 333 4.56 13.22 -30.36
C GLY A 333 4.30 11.74 -30.65
N MET A 334 4.74 10.81 -29.80
CA MET A 334 4.47 9.38 -29.98
C MET A 334 3.00 9.05 -29.78
N ARG A 335 2.45 8.15 -30.62
CA ARG A 335 1.09 7.62 -30.46
C ARG A 335 1.12 6.35 -29.61
N ILE A 336 0.28 6.32 -28.58
CA ILE A 336 0.13 5.20 -27.66
C ILE A 336 -1.35 4.82 -27.54
N GLN A 337 -1.61 3.63 -27.02
CA GLN A 337 -2.95 3.08 -26.82
C GLN A 337 -3.15 2.69 -25.37
N ASN A 338 -4.30 3.07 -24.80
CA ASN A 338 -4.74 2.57 -23.50
C ASN A 338 -5.42 1.22 -23.67
N MET A 339 -4.90 0.19 -23.01
CA MET A 339 -5.35 -1.19 -23.18
C MET A 339 -6.69 -1.49 -22.50
N ARG A 340 -7.09 -0.71 -21.49
CA ARG A 340 -8.40 -0.84 -20.83
C ARG A 340 -9.51 -0.29 -21.73
N THR A 341 -9.32 0.90 -22.29
CA THR A 341 -10.36 1.61 -23.06
C THR A 341 -10.26 1.37 -24.57
N GLY A 342 -9.13 0.87 -25.05
CA GLY A 342 -8.80 0.76 -26.47
C GLY A 342 -8.54 2.09 -27.17
N LYS A 343 -8.63 3.23 -26.46
CA LYS A 343 -8.47 4.57 -27.05
C LYS A 343 -7.02 4.85 -27.37
N LYS A 344 -6.81 5.49 -28.54
CA LYS A 344 -5.50 5.97 -29.00
C LYS A 344 -5.29 7.42 -28.55
N MET A 345 -4.09 7.75 -28.13
CA MET A 345 -3.71 9.08 -27.66
C MET A 345 -2.29 9.42 -28.11
N THR A 346 -1.97 10.71 -28.06
CA THR A 346 -0.65 11.23 -28.43
C THR A 346 0.02 11.78 -27.19
N VAL A 347 1.28 11.43 -26.97
CA VAL A 347 2.10 11.99 -25.89
C VAL A 347 2.44 13.44 -26.25
N LEU A 348 2.03 14.39 -25.42
CA LEU A 348 2.33 15.81 -25.62
C LEU A 348 3.73 16.14 -25.08
N ARG A 349 4.01 15.72 -23.84
CA ARG A 349 5.29 15.96 -23.15
C ARG A 349 5.67 14.75 -22.31
N VAL A 350 6.99 14.58 -22.14
CA VAL A 350 7.59 13.61 -21.22
C VAL A 350 8.30 14.40 -20.12
N LEU A 351 7.99 14.11 -18.86
CA LEU A 351 8.40 14.89 -17.70
C LEU A 351 9.19 13.99 -16.73
N ARG A 352 10.38 14.43 -16.32
CA ARG A 352 11.09 13.86 -15.16
C ARG A 352 10.54 14.50 -13.89
N ILE A 353 10.24 13.67 -12.90
CA ILE A 353 9.51 14.08 -11.70
C ILE A 353 10.49 14.35 -10.56
N PHE A 354 10.29 15.47 -9.89
CA PHE A 354 10.95 15.85 -8.66
C PHE A 354 9.91 16.38 -7.67
N ALA A 355 9.26 15.46 -6.94
CA ALA A 355 8.12 15.77 -6.06
C ALA A 355 7.00 16.53 -6.81
N ASP A 356 6.81 17.82 -6.52
CA ASP A 356 5.82 18.69 -7.15
C ASP A 356 6.38 19.50 -8.35
N ASP A 357 7.68 19.41 -8.63
CA ASP A 357 8.34 20.01 -9.78
C ASP A 357 8.56 19.01 -10.93
N TYR A 358 8.54 19.52 -12.15
CA TYR A 358 8.57 18.74 -13.38
C TYR A 358 9.54 19.33 -14.40
N GLN A 359 10.49 18.51 -14.83
CA GLN A 359 11.43 18.87 -15.88
C GLN A 359 11.09 18.15 -17.19
N GLU A 360 10.86 18.89 -18.28
CA GLU A 360 10.64 18.29 -19.59
C GLU A 360 11.92 17.60 -20.11
N ILE A 361 11.77 16.38 -20.62
CA ILE A 361 12.83 15.56 -21.21
C ILE A 361 12.44 15.08 -22.61
N GLU A 362 13.43 14.83 -23.47
CA GLU A 362 13.17 14.47 -24.87
C GLU A 362 12.71 13.00 -25.05
N GLU A 363 13.24 12.10 -24.22
CA GLU A 363 13.01 10.66 -24.32
C GLU A 363 13.12 10.01 -22.93
N ALA A 364 12.27 9.02 -22.67
CA ALA A 364 12.40 8.09 -21.55
C ALA A 364 12.43 6.65 -22.06
N ARG A 365 13.13 5.76 -21.35
CA ARG A 365 13.40 4.38 -21.80
C ARG A 365 12.87 3.34 -20.81
N ALA A 366 12.94 2.07 -21.19
CA ALA A 366 12.61 0.97 -20.32
C ALA A 366 13.34 1.09 -18.97
N GLY A 367 12.61 0.86 -17.89
CA GLY A 367 13.11 1.05 -16.53
C GLY A 367 12.90 2.44 -15.94
N ASP A 368 12.63 3.48 -16.74
CA ASP A 368 12.38 4.82 -16.19
C ASP A 368 11.00 4.95 -15.52
N ILE A 369 10.94 5.88 -14.56
CA ILE A 369 9.71 6.41 -13.97
C ILE A 369 9.57 7.87 -14.38
N VAL A 370 8.51 8.19 -15.12
CA VAL A 370 8.30 9.53 -15.70
C VAL A 370 6.82 9.93 -15.66
N GLY A 371 6.59 11.22 -15.75
CA GLY A 371 5.27 11.80 -16.00
C GLY A 371 5.02 11.92 -17.50
N LEU A 372 3.84 11.50 -17.95
CA LEU A 372 3.36 11.78 -19.30
C LEU A 372 2.19 12.75 -19.24
N ASP A 373 2.26 13.77 -20.10
CA ASP A 373 1.11 14.60 -20.43
C ASP A 373 0.49 14.07 -21.74
N VAL A 374 -0.76 13.61 -21.65
CA VAL A 374 -1.55 13.10 -22.77
C VAL A 374 -2.83 13.92 -22.99
N GLY A 375 -2.94 15.07 -22.33
CA GLY A 375 -4.16 15.88 -22.26
C GLY A 375 -5.30 15.22 -21.45
N GLU A 376 -6.49 15.82 -21.51
CA GLU A 376 -7.68 15.27 -20.84
C GLU A 376 -8.22 14.05 -21.61
N GLN A 377 -7.93 12.86 -21.08
CA GLN A 377 -8.38 11.56 -21.59
C GLN A 377 -8.89 10.69 -20.44
N ASP A 378 -9.72 9.70 -20.78
CA ASP A 378 -10.15 8.66 -19.82
C ASP A 378 -9.00 7.69 -19.52
N CYS A 379 -8.09 8.15 -18.66
CA CYS A 379 -6.94 7.43 -18.15
C CYS A 379 -7.06 7.34 -16.63
N ARG A 380 -6.69 6.20 -16.05
CA ARG A 380 -6.77 5.95 -14.62
C ARG A 380 -5.52 5.24 -14.11
N THR A 381 -5.27 5.37 -12.82
CA THR A 381 -4.29 4.54 -12.09
C THR A 381 -4.57 3.05 -12.33
N GLY A 382 -3.54 2.31 -12.73
CA GLY A 382 -3.63 0.89 -13.11
C GLY A 382 -3.76 0.63 -14.60
N ASP A 383 -3.94 1.67 -15.44
CA ASP A 383 -3.99 1.51 -16.89
C ASP A 383 -2.63 1.08 -17.46
N THR A 384 -2.68 0.19 -18.45
CA THR A 384 -1.50 -0.19 -19.26
C THR A 384 -1.51 0.60 -20.57
N PHE A 385 -0.40 1.26 -20.88
CA PHE A 385 -0.18 1.94 -22.14
C PHE A 385 0.78 1.15 -23.02
N CYS A 386 0.39 0.94 -24.28
CA CYS A 386 1.20 0.23 -25.26
C CYS A 386 1.42 1.04 -26.53
N GLN A 387 2.47 0.70 -27.28
CA GLN A 387 2.64 1.15 -28.65
C GLN A 387 1.52 0.65 -29.55
N GLU A 388 1.11 1.46 -30.53
CA GLU A 388 0.11 1.06 -31.51
C GLU A 388 0.51 -0.24 -32.24
N GLY A 389 -0.39 -1.22 -32.24
CA GLY A 389 -0.15 -2.55 -32.84
C GLY A 389 0.48 -3.58 -31.90
N PHE A 390 0.91 -3.17 -30.70
CA PHE A 390 1.34 -4.06 -29.63
C PHE A 390 0.27 -4.14 -28.55
N SER A 391 -0.01 -5.34 -28.05
CA SER A 391 -1.04 -5.54 -27.04
C SER A 391 -0.50 -6.37 -25.89
N CYS A 392 -0.29 -5.71 -24.77
CA CYS A 392 0.14 -6.31 -23.51
C CYS A 392 -0.74 -5.74 -22.40
N VAL A 393 -1.21 -6.59 -21.49
CA VAL A 393 -1.92 -6.12 -20.29
C VAL A 393 -1.08 -6.50 -19.10
N LEU A 394 -0.53 -5.48 -18.44
CA LEU A 394 0.15 -5.63 -17.18
C LEU A 394 -0.90 -5.92 -16.11
N GLU A 395 -0.55 -6.73 -15.12
CA GLU A 395 -1.49 -7.02 -14.05
C GLU A 395 -1.88 -5.72 -13.32
N SER A 396 -3.18 -5.53 -13.09
CA SER A 396 -3.72 -4.32 -12.49
C SER A 396 -3.60 -4.36 -10.97
N MET A 397 -3.68 -3.18 -10.35
CA MET A 397 -3.67 -3.05 -8.91
C MET A 397 -5.06 -3.35 -8.35
N SER A 398 -5.14 -4.25 -7.37
CA SER A 398 -6.38 -4.48 -6.60
C SER A 398 -6.39 -3.55 -5.40
N PHE A 399 -7.37 -2.64 -5.33
CA PHE A 399 -7.55 -1.76 -4.18
C PHE A 399 -8.48 -2.41 -3.15
N PRO A 400 -8.16 -2.33 -1.85
CA PRO A 400 -9.05 -2.81 -0.80
C PRO A 400 -10.37 -2.02 -0.76
N GLU A 401 -11.46 -2.66 -0.29
CA GLU A 401 -12.74 -1.97 -0.14
C GLU A 401 -12.69 -0.93 0.99
N PRO A 402 -13.28 0.27 0.79
CA PRO A 402 -13.41 1.27 1.84
C PRO A 402 -14.18 0.75 3.05
N VAL A 403 -13.67 1.01 4.26
CA VAL A 403 -14.25 0.54 5.53
C VAL A 403 -15.04 1.62 6.27
N LEU A 404 -14.74 2.89 6.01
CA LEU A 404 -15.42 4.04 6.59
C LEU A 404 -16.09 4.88 5.54
N HIS A 405 -17.15 5.59 5.94
CA HIS A 405 -17.75 6.61 5.11
C HIS A 405 -18.23 7.80 5.93
N MET A 406 -18.26 8.96 5.30
CA MET A 406 -18.82 10.18 5.85
C MET A 406 -19.78 10.82 4.83
N ASN A 407 -20.80 11.50 5.34
CA ASN A 407 -21.67 12.31 4.50
C ASN A 407 -21.12 13.74 4.44
N LEU A 408 -21.00 14.26 3.23
CA LEU A 408 -20.53 15.59 2.88
C LEU A 408 -21.64 16.39 2.20
N THR A 409 -21.75 17.64 2.58
CA THR A 409 -22.60 18.64 1.92
C THR A 409 -21.81 19.93 1.75
N ALA A 410 -21.97 20.61 0.61
CA ALA A 410 -21.36 21.92 0.45
C ALA A 410 -21.93 22.89 1.50
N LEU A 411 -21.09 23.80 2.01
CA LEU A 411 -21.55 24.80 2.97
C LEU A 411 -22.57 25.77 2.34
N ARG A 412 -22.41 26.05 1.05
CA ARG A 412 -23.29 26.89 0.23
C ARG A 412 -23.93 26.04 -0.86
N GLU A 413 -25.21 26.28 -1.17
CA GLU A 413 -25.91 25.52 -2.20
C GLU A 413 -25.31 25.70 -3.61
N GLU A 414 -24.77 26.89 -3.89
CA GLU A 414 -24.11 27.25 -5.15
C GLU A 414 -22.87 26.38 -5.44
N ASP A 415 -22.21 25.91 -4.38
CA ASP A 415 -20.98 25.12 -4.46
C ASP A 415 -21.25 23.62 -4.68
N ASN A 416 -22.50 23.16 -4.67
CA ASN A 416 -22.83 21.74 -4.81
C ASN A 416 -22.41 21.14 -6.17
N ALA A 417 -22.46 21.94 -7.24
CA ALA A 417 -22.00 21.50 -8.56
C ALA A 417 -20.48 21.34 -8.60
N HIS A 418 -19.74 22.30 -8.03
CA HIS A 418 -18.29 22.25 -7.92
C HIS A 418 -17.81 21.16 -6.97
N LEU A 419 -18.57 20.87 -5.90
CA LEU A 419 -18.29 19.77 -4.97
C LEU A 419 -18.35 18.41 -5.67
N ALA A 420 -19.33 18.19 -6.54
CA ALA A 420 -19.44 16.96 -7.32
C ALA A 420 -18.19 16.75 -8.20
N GLU A 421 -17.77 17.82 -8.89
CA GLU A 421 -16.59 17.81 -9.74
C GLU A 421 -15.30 17.58 -8.92
N ALA A 422 -15.13 18.27 -7.80
CA ALA A 422 -13.96 18.12 -6.93
C ALA A 422 -13.85 16.71 -6.33
N LEU A 423 -14.96 16.15 -5.83
CA LEU A 423 -14.98 14.78 -5.30
C LEU A 423 -14.67 13.74 -6.36
N GLN A 424 -15.19 13.91 -7.58
CA GLN A 424 -14.88 13.02 -8.68
C GLN A 424 -13.39 13.10 -9.05
N LYS A 425 -12.80 14.29 -9.08
CA LYS A 425 -11.37 14.49 -9.33
C LYS A 425 -10.50 13.83 -8.25
N LEU A 426 -10.87 13.96 -6.97
CA LEU A 426 -10.16 13.30 -5.87
C LEU A 426 -10.26 11.77 -5.96
N ALA A 427 -11.40 11.23 -6.39
CA ALA A 427 -11.56 9.79 -6.59
C ALA A 427 -10.84 9.25 -7.85
N GLU A 428 -10.58 10.10 -8.85
CA GLU A 428 -9.71 9.76 -9.99
C GLU A 428 -8.23 9.67 -9.57
N GLU A 429 -7.79 10.56 -8.68
CA GLU A 429 -6.44 10.54 -8.10
C GLU A 429 -6.23 9.37 -7.13
N ASP A 430 -7.22 9.10 -6.27
CA ASP A 430 -7.19 7.99 -5.30
C ASP A 430 -8.34 6.98 -5.56
N PRO A 431 -8.05 5.85 -6.23
CA PRO A 431 -9.04 4.79 -6.50
C PRO A 431 -9.61 4.11 -5.25
N SER A 432 -9.01 4.30 -4.08
CA SER A 432 -9.53 3.79 -2.82
C SER A 432 -10.62 4.68 -2.21
N LEU A 433 -10.87 5.86 -2.79
CA LEU A 433 -12.03 6.69 -2.46
C LEU A 433 -13.24 6.27 -3.31
N GLN A 434 -14.38 6.10 -2.64
CA GLN A 434 -15.65 5.89 -3.32
C GLN A 434 -16.59 7.04 -3.03
N VAL A 435 -17.05 7.70 -4.09
CA VAL A 435 -17.98 8.81 -4.03
C VAL A 435 -19.31 8.36 -4.59
N ARG A 436 -20.39 8.50 -3.82
CA ARG A 436 -21.76 8.26 -4.27
C ARG A 436 -22.67 9.37 -3.78
N LYS A 437 -23.69 9.71 -4.55
CA LYS A 437 -24.75 10.61 -4.10
C LYS A 437 -25.87 9.78 -3.45
N ASN A 438 -26.30 10.16 -2.26
CA ASN A 438 -27.44 9.53 -1.59
C ASN A 438 -28.76 10.13 -2.10
N ASP A 439 -29.87 9.41 -1.88
CA ASP A 439 -31.22 9.85 -2.25
C ASP A 439 -31.64 11.15 -1.56
N GLU A 440 -31.05 11.45 -0.40
CA GLU A 440 -31.25 12.69 0.38
C GLU A 440 -30.52 13.92 -0.21
N GLY A 441 -29.78 13.76 -1.31
CA GLY A 441 -29.04 14.82 -1.97
C GLY A 441 -27.65 15.12 -1.38
N THR A 442 -27.26 14.39 -0.33
CA THR A 442 -25.93 14.45 0.29
C THR A 442 -24.93 13.55 -0.44
N TRP A 443 -23.64 13.90 -0.40
CA TRP A 443 -22.57 13.08 -0.98
C TRP A 443 -21.99 12.15 0.08
N ARG A 444 -21.96 10.86 -0.18
CA ARG A 444 -21.28 9.86 0.64
C ARG A 444 -19.87 9.66 0.11
N LEU A 445 -18.88 10.02 0.92
CA LEU A 445 -17.48 9.76 0.67
C LEU A 445 -17.04 8.57 1.53
N ALA A 446 -16.60 7.48 0.91
CA ALA A 446 -16.04 6.33 1.60
C ALA A 446 -14.54 6.22 1.36
N GLY A 447 -13.80 5.85 2.41
CA GLY A 447 -12.34 5.73 2.40
C GLY A 447 -11.84 4.65 3.35
N MET A 448 -10.51 4.55 3.45
CA MET A 448 -9.81 3.48 4.18
C MET A 448 -9.73 3.70 5.70
N GLY A 449 -9.95 4.92 6.18
CA GLY A 449 -9.75 5.28 7.57
C GLY A 449 -10.22 6.70 7.89
N GLU A 450 -10.23 7.06 9.18
CA GLU A 450 -10.71 8.35 9.66
C GLU A 450 -9.79 9.48 9.18
N LEU A 451 -8.48 9.26 9.29
CA LEU A 451 -7.46 10.21 8.84
C LEU A 451 -7.53 10.40 7.32
N HIS A 452 -7.75 9.32 6.56
CA HIS A 452 -7.95 9.42 5.12
C HIS A 452 -9.13 10.35 4.78
N LEU A 453 -10.30 10.11 5.39
CA LEU A 453 -11.49 10.92 5.15
C LEU A 453 -11.32 12.38 5.58
N GLU A 454 -10.68 12.64 6.71
CA GLU A 454 -10.34 14.00 7.17
C GLU A 454 -9.48 14.75 6.17
N ILE A 455 -8.39 14.12 5.70
CA ILE A 455 -7.48 14.75 4.74
C ILE A 455 -8.18 14.99 3.41
N THR A 456 -8.99 14.06 2.92
CA THR A 456 -9.78 14.29 1.70
C THR A 456 -10.72 15.49 1.87
N GLN A 457 -11.33 15.65 3.05
CA GLN A 457 -12.17 16.83 3.35
C GLN A 457 -11.35 18.12 3.37
N GLU A 458 -10.18 18.13 4.00
CA GLU A 458 -9.29 19.29 4.07
C GLU A 458 -8.77 19.68 2.67
N ARG A 459 -8.47 18.70 1.81
CA ARG A 459 -8.05 18.92 0.42
C ARG A 459 -9.11 19.65 -0.41
N LEU A 460 -10.41 19.41 -0.15
CA LEU A 460 -11.49 20.19 -0.80
C LEU A 460 -11.32 21.69 -0.54
N LEU A 461 -10.91 22.08 0.67
CA LEU A 461 -10.69 23.47 1.02
C LEU A 461 -9.37 23.99 0.44
N SER A 462 -8.27 23.26 0.63
CA SER A 462 -6.94 23.75 0.23
C SER A 462 -6.72 23.79 -1.28
N GLU A 463 -7.26 22.82 -2.03
CA GLU A 463 -7.04 22.69 -3.48
C GLU A 463 -8.17 23.30 -4.31
N PHE A 464 -9.42 23.14 -3.86
CA PHE A 464 -10.60 23.58 -4.61
C PHE A 464 -11.28 24.82 -4.01
N GLY A 465 -10.84 25.29 -2.83
CA GLY A 465 -11.47 26.40 -2.12
C GLY A 465 -12.86 26.10 -1.59
N LEU A 466 -13.26 24.82 -1.53
CA LEU A 466 -14.61 24.39 -1.20
C LEU A 466 -14.74 24.04 0.28
N GLN A 467 -15.60 24.78 0.99
CA GLN A 467 -15.98 24.43 2.35
C GLN A 467 -17.11 23.41 2.35
N SER A 468 -16.92 22.32 3.09
CA SER A 468 -17.91 21.26 3.25
C SER A 468 -18.27 21.06 4.73
N ARG A 469 -19.54 20.71 4.98
CA ARG A 469 -19.99 20.18 6.27
C ARG A 469 -19.96 18.67 6.22
N SER A 470 -19.43 18.07 7.27
CA SER A 470 -19.33 16.62 7.43
C SER A 470 -20.19 16.12 8.59
N GLY A 471 -20.85 14.97 8.38
CA GLY A 471 -21.37 14.15 9.47
C GLY A 471 -20.25 13.30 10.09
N LYS A 472 -20.47 12.77 11.31
CA LYS A 472 -19.53 11.81 11.92
C LYS A 472 -19.31 10.60 10.99
N PRO A 473 -18.07 10.11 10.83
CA PRO A 473 -17.82 8.89 10.09
C PRO A 473 -18.66 7.73 10.64
N GLN A 474 -19.24 6.95 9.72
CA GLN A 474 -20.06 5.79 10.04
C GLN A 474 -19.40 4.52 9.48
N VAL A 475 -19.61 3.42 10.19
CA VAL A 475 -19.06 2.12 9.85
C VAL A 475 -19.90 1.46 8.76
N LYS A 476 -19.25 0.82 7.78
CA LYS A 476 -19.94 0.02 6.75
C LYS A 476 -20.22 -1.38 7.28
N TYR A 477 -21.43 -1.59 7.80
CA TYR A 477 -21.94 -2.90 8.18
C TYR A 477 -22.25 -3.74 6.93
N LYS A 478 -22.24 -5.07 7.09
CA LYS A 478 -22.67 -6.02 6.06
C LYS A 478 -23.71 -6.95 6.65
N ASP A 479 -24.65 -7.42 5.86
CA ASP A 479 -25.64 -8.41 6.29
C ASP A 479 -25.21 -9.82 5.84
N SER A 480 -25.53 -10.81 6.66
CA SER A 480 -25.39 -12.23 6.32
C SER A 480 -26.59 -13.00 6.86
N ILE A 481 -26.59 -14.33 6.79
CA ILE A 481 -27.68 -15.18 7.30
C ILE A 481 -27.20 -16.20 8.33
N ALA A 482 -28.09 -16.57 9.25
CA ALA A 482 -27.81 -17.55 10.29
C ALA A 482 -28.06 -19.00 9.84
N ALA A 483 -29.05 -19.22 8.97
CA ALA A 483 -29.50 -20.54 8.55
C ALA A 483 -29.75 -20.62 7.03
N GLU A 484 -29.93 -21.84 6.54
CA GLU A 484 -30.35 -22.10 5.16
C GLU A 484 -31.87 -21.90 5.04
N ALA A 485 -32.33 -21.31 3.93
CA ALA A 485 -33.75 -21.15 3.63
C ALA A 485 -34.04 -21.40 2.15
N GLU A 486 -35.18 -22.02 1.87
CA GLU A 486 -35.73 -22.18 0.52
C GLU A 486 -37.11 -21.51 0.48
N VAL A 487 -37.35 -20.71 -0.55
CA VAL A 487 -38.57 -19.93 -0.73
C VAL A 487 -39.07 -20.07 -2.15
N ASP A 488 -40.35 -20.38 -2.27
CA ASP A 488 -41.10 -20.33 -3.52
C ASP A 488 -42.00 -19.10 -3.49
N GLN A 489 -41.77 -18.15 -4.42
CA GLN A 489 -42.59 -16.95 -4.54
C GLN A 489 -43.26 -16.80 -5.90
N GLN A 490 -44.41 -16.13 -5.88
CA GLN A 490 -45.23 -15.80 -7.02
C GLN A 490 -45.61 -14.33 -6.99
N PHE A 491 -45.47 -13.66 -8.13
CA PHE A 491 -45.90 -12.28 -8.33
C PHE A 491 -47.00 -12.26 -9.39
N SER A 492 -48.08 -11.52 -9.14
CA SER A 492 -49.13 -11.24 -10.13
C SER A 492 -49.62 -9.81 -9.94
N LYS A 493 -49.56 -8.99 -11.00
CA LYS A 493 -50.04 -7.60 -10.97
C LYS A 493 -50.61 -7.19 -12.32
N GLN A 494 -51.79 -6.58 -12.29
CA GLN A 494 -52.41 -5.99 -13.47
C GLN A 494 -51.90 -4.56 -13.68
N MET A 495 -51.40 -4.27 -14.87
CA MET A 495 -50.86 -2.98 -15.26
C MET A 495 -51.96 -2.03 -15.77
N PRO A 496 -51.71 -0.71 -15.77
CA PRO A 496 -52.70 0.28 -16.22
C PRO A 496 -53.12 0.12 -17.70
N ASN A 497 -52.29 -0.55 -18.51
CA ASN A 497 -52.57 -0.88 -19.91
C ASN A 497 -53.49 -2.12 -20.07
N GLY A 498 -53.91 -2.75 -18.96
CA GLY A 498 -54.77 -3.94 -18.93
C GLY A 498 -54.03 -5.27 -18.98
N GLU A 499 -52.71 -5.28 -19.17
CA GLU A 499 -51.88 -6.49 -19.19
C GLU A 499 -51.62 -7.02 -17.78
N THR A 500 -51.64 -8.33 -17.60
CA THR A 500 -51.30 -8.98 -16.33
C THR A 500 -49.87 -9.48 -16.40
N TYR A 501 -49.05 -9.10 -15.43
CA TYR A 501 -47.70 -9.63 -15.29
C TYR A 501 -47.64 -10.69 -14.20
N GLN A 502 -47.26 -11.92 -14.57
CA GLN A 502 -47.14 -13.04 -13.65
C GLN A 502 -45.79 -13.77 -13.78
N ALA A 503 -45.17 -14.09 -12.64
CA ALA A 503 -43.92 -14.85 -12.58
C ALA A 503 -43.84 -15.67 -11.28
N SER A 504 -43.16 -16.82 -11.32
CA SER A 504 -42.78 -17.55 -10.10
C SER A 504 -41.30 -17.88 -10.08
N LEU A 505 -40.71 -17.83 -8.88
CA LEU A 505 -39.29 -18.10 -8.65
C LEU A 505 -39.09 -18.82 -7.32
N SER A 506 -38.28 -19.86 -7.35
CA SER A 506 -37.80 -20.62 -6.20
C SER A 506 -36.34 -20.28 -5.95
N LEU A 507 -36.04 -19.70 -4.79
CA LEU A 507 -34.69 -19.35 -4.36
C LEU A 507 -34.29 -20.17 -3.14
N LYS A 508 -33.05 -20.62 -3.15
CA LYS A 508 -32.41 -21.27 -2.02
C LYS A 508 -31.18 -20.46 -1.60
N ILE A 509 -31.10 -20.09 -0.32
CA ILE A 509 -29.97 -19.35 0.23
C ILE A 509 -29.32 -20.13 1.37
N LYS A 510 -27.98 -20.09 1.44
CA LYS A 510 -27.19 -20.82 2.43
C LYS A 510 -26.01 -19.98 2.94
N PRO A 511 -25.72 -19.96 4.26
CA PRO A 511 -24.55 -19.26 4.78
C PRO A 511 -23.25 -19.93 4.35
N LEU A 512 -22.23 -19.11 4.08
CA LEU A 512 -20.86 -19.54 3.79
C LEU A 512 -19.93 -19.18 4.96
N PRO A 513 -18.72 -19.76 5.02
CA PRO A 513 -17.68 -19.32 5.95
C PRO A 513 -17.39 -17.82 5.78
N ARG A 514 -16.98 -17.17 6.87
CA ARG A 514 -16.66 -15.73 6.86
C ARG A 514 -15.51 -15.43 5.89
N GLY A 515 -15.70 -14.44 5.02
CA GLY A 515 -14.72 -14.06 3.99
C GLY A 515 -14.83 -14.86 2.69
N ALA A 516 -15.84 -15.73 2.54
CA ALA A 516 -16.08 -16.49 1.31
C ALA A 516 -16.79 -15.69 0.20
N ALA A 517 -17.18 -14.44 0.49
CA ALA A 517 -17.96 -13.56 -0.40
C ALA A 517 -19.32 -14.18 -0.79
N VAL A 518 -20.04 -13.51 -1.71
CA VAL A 518 -21.34 -14.00 -2.21
C VAL A 518 -21.14 -14.89 -3.43
N GLN A 519 -21.83 -16.03 -3.45
CA GLN A 519 -21.86 -16.95 -4.59
C GLN A 519 -23.25 -16.98 -5.20
N ILE A 520 -23.38 -16.64 -6.48
CA ILE A 520 -24.67 -16.62 -7.19
C ILE A 520 -24.67 -17.72 -8.25
N ASP A 521 -25.65 -18.63 -8.16
CA ASP A 521 -25.88 -19.69 -9.13
C ASP A 521 -27.30 -19.59 -9.72
N CYS A 522 -27.36 -19.39 -11.04
CA CYS A 522 -28.59 -19.34 -11.82
C CYS A 522 -28.63 -20.39 -12.94
N GLU A 523 -27.73 -21.39 -12.95
CA GLU A 523 -27.64 -22.35 -14.07
C GLU A 523 -28.92 -23.18 -14.26
N LYS A 524 -29.59 -23.56 -13.17
CA LYS A 524 -30.80 -24.41 -13.21
C LYS A 524 -32.01 -23.75 -13.87
N ILE A 525 -32.07 -22.41 -13.89
CA ILE A 525 -33.18 -21.67 -14.50
C ILE A 525 -32.93 -21.31 -15.97
N LYS A 526 -31.68 -21.41 -16.47
CA LYS A 526 -31.34 -21.10 -17.88
C LYS A 526 -32.09 -21.97 -18.88
N THR A 527 -32.37 -23.22 -18.53
CA THR A 527 -33.13 -24.14 -19.39
C THR A 527 -34.63 -23.92 -19.32
N ALA A 528 -35.12 -23.23 -18.29
CA ALA A 528 -36.55 -23.03 -18.01
C ALA A 528 -37.08 -21.66 -18.44
N LEU A 529 -36.20 -20.67 -18.62
CA LEU A 529 -36.55 -19.28 -18.93
C LEU A 529 -35.79 -18.76 -20.17
N PRO A 530 -36.38 -17.80 -20.91
CA PRO A 530 -35.65 -17.02 -21.90
C PRO A 530 -34.40 -16.32 -21.32
N GLU A 531 -33.38 -16.10 -22.16
CA GLU A 531 -32.08 -15.56 -21.74
C GLU A 531 -32.19 -14.17 -21.08
N ASN A 532 -33.08 -13.33 -21.60
CA ASN A 532 -33.34 -11.99 -21.07
C ASN A 532 -33.97 -12.02 -19.66
N CYS A 533 -34.91 -12.94 -19.41
CA CYS A 533 -35.48 -13.14 -18.07
C CYS A 533 -34.44 -13.68 -17.08
N CYS A 534 -33.57 -14.61 -17.52
CA CYS A 534 -32.47 -15.09 -16.69
C CYS A 534 -31.50 -13.97 -16.30
N ARG A 535 -31.18 -13.09 -17.26
CA ARG A 535 -30.32 -11.92 -17.03
C ARG A 535 -30.96 -10.97 -16.03
N ALA A 536 -32.27 -10.72 -16.14
CA ALA A 536 -33.01 -9.89 -15.19
C ALA A 536 -32.99 -10.46 -13.77
N VAL A 537 -33.23 -11.77 -13.59
CA VAL A 537 -33.12 -12.42 -12.25
C VAL A 537 -31.73 -12.26 -11.68
N ARG A 538 -30.68 -12.54 -12.48
CA ARG A 538 -29.29 -12.42 -12.03
C ARG A 538 -28.93 -10.99 -11.64
N GLN A 539 -29.26 -10.02 -12.49
CA GLN A 539 -29.01 -8.61 -12.24
C GLN A 539 -29.72 -8.13 -10.96
N CYS A 540 -30.97 -8.54 -10.74
CA CYS A 540 -31.68 -8.20 -9.50
C CYS A 540 -31.02 -8.80 -8.25
N ILE A 541 -30.54 -10.05 -8.32
CA ILE A 541 -29.78 -10.65 -7.22
C ILE A 541 -28.49 -9.84 -6.97
N GLU A 542 -27.75 -9.49 -8.02
CA GLU A 542 -26.51 -8.69 -7.91
C GLU A 542 -26.80 -7.31 -7.30
N GLU A 543 -27.84 -6.61 -7.73
CA GLU A 543 -28.27 -5.32 -7.17
C GLU A 543 -28.65 -5.43 -5.69
N VAL A 544 -29.42 -6.46 -5.30
CA VAL A 544 -29.80 -6.68 -3.88
C VAL A 544 -28.61 -7.12 -3.04
N VAL A 545 -27.64 -7.84 -3.61
CA VAL A 545 -26.39 -8.17 -2.92
C VAL A 545 -25.57 -6.93 -2.62
N GLU A 546 -25.47 -6.01 -3.58
CA GLU A 546 -24.72 -4.75 -3.40
C GLU A 546 -25.44 -3.74 -2.49
N SER A 547 -26.77 -3.63 -2.60
CA SER A 547 -27.55 -2.62 -1.87
C SER A 547 -28.14 -3.11 -0.55
N GLY A 548 -28.33 -4.43 -0.41
CA GLY A 548 -29.17 -5.02 0.63
C GLY A 548 -30.66 -4.95 0.30
N VAL A 549 -31.48 -5.64 1.09
CA VAL A 549 -32.94 -5.46 1.05
C VAL A 549 -33.32 -4.09 1.63
N PRO A 550 -34.54 -3.56 1.38
CA PRO A 550 -34.97 -2.29 1.97
C PRO A 550 -34.76 -2.24 3.49
N GLY A 551 -33.94 -1.29 3.96
CA GLY A 551 -33.54 -1.17 5.38
C GLY A 551 -32.51 -2.20 5.86
N GLY A 552 -31.80 -2.85 4.94
CA GLY A 552 -30.67 -3.74 5.18
C GLY A 552 -29.33 -3.17 4.73
N GLN A 553 -28.30 -4.00 4.81
CA GLN A 553 -26.93 -3.69 4.42
C GLN A 553 -26.49 -4.60 3.25
N PRO A 554 -25.38 -4.28 2.55
CA PRO A 554 -24.84 -5.16 1.51
C PRO A 554 -24.61 -6.58 2.04
N LEU A 555 -24.97 -7.57 1.24
CA LEU A 555 -24.93 -8.99 1.63
C LEU A 555 -23.53 -9.57 1.46
N THR A 556 -23.10 -10.42 2.39
CA THR A 556 -21.83 -11.15 2.29
C THR A 556 -21.92 -12.55 2.89
N ASP A 557 -21.01 -13.43 2.47
CA ASP A 557 -20.86 -14.80 2.94
C ASP A 557 -22.15 -15.63 2.80
N ILE A 558 -22.81 -15.50 1.64
CA ILE A 558 -24.06 -16.20 1.32
C ILE A 558 -23.93 -16.85 -0.06
N SER A 559 -24.43 -18.07 -0.20
CA SER A 559 -24.71 -18.70 -1.48
C SER A 559 -26.19 -18.51 -1.83
N ILE A 560 -26.48 -18.01 -3.02
CA ILE A 560 -27.83 -17.79 -3.56
C ILE A 560 -27.98 -18.66 -4.81
N THR A 561 -28.94 -19.59 -4.80
CA THR A 561 -29.21 -20.50 -5.91
C THR A 561 -30.65 -20.36 -6.40
N ALA A 562 -30.83 -19.98 -7.65
CA ALA A 562 -32.13 -20.01 -8.31
C ALA A 562 -32.45 -21.44 -8.73
N CYS A 563 -33.42 -22.07 -8.06
CA CYS A 563 -33.68 -23.50 -8.20
C CYS A 563 -34.69 -23.83 -9.29
N ARG A 564 -35.82 -23.12 -9.30
CA ARG A 564 -36.95 -23.34 -10.22
C ARG A 564 -37.58 -22.00 -10.57
N ALA A 565 -38.11 -21.89 -11.78
CA ALA A 565 -38.91 -20.75 -12.20
C ALA A 565 -40.02 -21.24 -13.14
N SER A 566 -41.19 -20.61 -13.08
CA SER A 566 -42.26 -20.85 -14.06
C SER A 566 -42.58 -19.58 -14.83
N TYR A 567 -42.93 -19.78 -16.10
CA TYR A 567 -43.14 -18.73 -17.08
C TYR A 567 -44.40 -19.00 -17.88
N ASP A 568 -45.23 -17.97 -18.09
CA ASP A 568 -46.30 -17.97 -19.09
C ASP A 568 -45.92 -17.01 -20.23
N ALA A 569 -45.85 -17.51 -21.46
CA ALA A 569 -45.39 -16.78 -22.63
C ALA A 569 -46.23 -15.54 -22.98
N LYS A 570 -47.46 -15.44 -22.49
CA LYS A 570 -48.35 -14.30 -22.76
C LYS A 570 -48.32 -13.22 -21.68
N GLU A 571 -47.84 -13.55 -20.49
CA GLU A 571 -48.01 -12.72 -19.28
C GLU A 571 -46.69 -12.41 -18.57
N ALA A 572 -45.58 -13.05 -18.92
CA ALA A 572 -44.32 -12.83 -18.23
C ALA A 572 -43.41 -11.84 -18.96
N SER A 573 -43.10 -10.74 -18.28
CA SER A 573 -42.16 -9.71 -18.69
C SER A 573 -40.89 -9.74 -17.82
N GLU A 574 -39.80 -9.13 -18.28
CA GLU A 574 -38.58 -8.94 -17.47
C GLU A 574 -38.89 -8.24 -16.14
N LEU A 575 -39.81 -7.28 -16.15
CA LEU A 575 -40.29 -6.57 -14.96
C LEU A 575 -40.96 -7.49 -13.93
N ALA A 576 -41.68 -8.52 -14.39
CA ALA A 576 -42.29 -9.51 -13.51
C ALA A 576 -41.23 -10.33 -12.75
N PHE A 577 -40.15 -10.72 -13.45
CA PHE A 577 -39.05 -11.45 -12.84
C PHE A 577 -38.20 -10.58 -11.90
N LEU A 578 -37.96 -9.31 -12.24
CA LEU A 578 -37.32 -8.37 -11.31
C LEU A 578 -38.12 -8.26 -10.00
N SER A 579 -39.45 -8.12 -10.12
CA SER A 579 -40.34 -7.98 -8.96
C SER A 579 -40.40 -9.24 -8.09
N VAL A 580 -40.58 -10.42 -8.69
CA VAL A 580 -40.64 -11.68 -7.94
C VAL A 580 -39.29 -12.03 -7.30
N THR A 581 -38.17 -11.69 -7.96
CA THR A 581 -36.82 -11.94 -7.43
C THR A 581 -36.57 -11.11 -6.16
N GLY A 582 -36.91 -9.83 -6.18
CA GLY A 582 -36.81 -8.97 -4.99
C GLY A 582 -37.65 -9.48 -3.82
N LEU A 583 -38.89 -9.89 -4.07
CA LEU A 583 -39.78 -10.47 -3.06
C LEU A 583 -39.25 -11.80 -2.50
N ALA A 584 -38.78 -12.69 -3.37
CA ALA A 584 -38.22 -13.98 -2.99
C ALA A 584 -36.96 -13.82 -2.12
N LEU A 585 -36.06 -12.89 -2.48
CA LEU A 585 -34.87 -12.58 -1.70
C LEU A 585 -35.22 -12.01 -0.32
N GLN A 586 -36.17 -11.08 -0.26
CA GLN A 586 -36.61 -10.48 1.00
C GLN A 586 -37.19 -11.54 1.96
N GLU A 587 -38.05 -12.42 1.46
CA GLU A 587 -38.61 -13.51 2.27
C GLU A 587 -37.56 -14.55 2.65
N ALA A 588 -36.66 -14.90 1.73
CA ALA A 588 -35.59 -15.86 2.00
C ALA A 588 -34.66 -15.36 3.12
N LEU A 589 -34.21 -14.10 3.05
CA LEU A 589 -33.39 -13.47 4.08
C LEU A 589 -34.11 -13.38 5.43
N GLN A 590 -35.42 -13.13 5.42
CA GLN A 590 -36.23 -13.12 6.63
C GLN A 590 -36.32 -14.50 7.27
N LYS A 591 -36.57 -15.56 6.49
CA LYS A 591 -36.63 -16.95 6.98
C LYS A 591 -35.28 -17.49 7.44
N ALA A 592 -34.20 -17.12 6.74
CA ALA A 592 -32.84 -17.54 7.05
C ALA A 592 -32.26 -16.86 8.32
N GLY A 593 -32.95 -15.85 8.85
CA GLY A 593 -32.51 -15.08 10.00
C GLY A 593 -31.34 -14.16 9.64
N ARG A 594 -31.67 -12.93 9.22
CA ARG A 594 -30.69 -11.89 8.91
C ARG A 594 -29.84 -11.56 10.14
N ILE A 595 -28.52 -11.60 9.97
CA ILE A 595 -27.53 -11.22 10.97
C ILE A 595 -26.69 -10.06 10.45
N GLU A 596 -26.49 -9.05 11.29
CA GLU A 596 -25.66 -7.91 10.97
C GLU A 596 -24.21 -8.22 11.37
N LEU A 597 -23.29 -7.91 10.47
CA LEU A 597 -21.85 -8.04 10.66
C LEU A 597 -21.22 -6.67 10.82
N GLU A 598 -20.32 -6.55 11.79
CA GLU A 598 -19.49 -5.37 11.99
C GLU A 598 -18.04 -5.66 11.58
N PRO A 599 -17.33 -4.68 10.98
CA PRO A 599 -15.92 -4.83 10.69
C PRO A 599 -15.09 -4.77 11.98
N VAL A 600 -14.16 -5.71 12.10
CA VAL A 600 -13.21 -5.85 13.20
C VAL A 600 -11.80 -5.55 12.71
N MET A 601 -11.12 -4.71 13.45
CA MET A 601 -9.74 -4.28 13.20
C MET A 601 -8.78 -5.13 14.04
N ARG A 602 -7.66 -5.55 13.46
CA ARG A 602 -6.50 -6.01 14.23
C ARG A 602 -5.73 -4.78 14.68
N VAL A 603 -5.75 -4.53 15.98
CA VAL A 603 -5.11 -3.40 16.64
C VAL A 603 -3.85 -3.87 17.33
N GLU A 604 -2.75 -3.15 17.15
CA GLU A 604 -1.52 -3.35 17.89
C GLU A 604 -1.11 -2.06 18.56
N VAL A 605 -0.85 -2.12 19.86
CA VAL A 605 -0.48 -0.96 20.69
C VAL A 605 0.92 -1.18 21.25
N SER A 606 1.82 -0.24 20.99
CA SER A 606 3.18 -0.16 21.55
C SER A 606 3.22 0.87 22.67
N LEU A 607 3.70 0.49 23.85
CA LEU A 607 3.74 1.35 25.04
C LEU A 607 4.78 0.87 26.06
N TYR A 608 5.01 1.65 27.12
CA TYR A 608 5.83 1.21 28.26
C TYR A 608 5.06 0.35 29.26
N GLN A 609 5.74 -0.56 29.96
CA GLN A 609 5.13 -1.49 30.92
C GLN A 609 4.21 -0.81 31.95
N ASP A 610 4.53 0.41 32.37
CA ASP A 610 3.76 1.20 33.34
C ASP A 610 2.30 1.49 32.90
N HIS A 611 2.01 1.44 31.59
CA HIS A 611 0.70 1.78 31.03
C HIS A 611 -0.13 0.56 30.58
N VAL A 612 0.46 -0.65 30.59
CA VAL A 612 -0.18 -1.89 30.07
C VAL A 612 -1.54 -2.15 30.70
N GLY A 613 -1.64 -2.05 32.03
CA GLY A 613 -2.90 -2.30 32.72
C GLY A 613 -4.03 -1.35 32.29
N LYS A 614 -3.72 -0.07 32.03
CA LYS A 614 -4.71 0.94 31.62
C LYS A 614 -5.18 0.68 30.19
N VAL A 615 -4.25 0.38 29.28
CA VAL A 615 -4.57 0.11 27.87
C VAL A 615 -5.35 -1.19 27.71
N LEU A 616 -5.01 -2.25 28.45
CA LEU A 616 -5.78 -3.51 28.44
C LEU A 616 -7.23 -3.30 28.90
N ALA A 617 -7.43 -2.49 29.94
CA ALA A 617 -8.76 -2.16 30.44
C ALA A 617 -9.57 -1.38 29.40
N ASP A 618 -8.96 -0.40 28.73
CA ASP A 618 -9.61 0.39 27.68
C ASP A 618 -9.98 -0.45 26.44
N LEU A 619 -9.05 -1.27 25.95
CA LEU A 619 -9.31 -2.20 24.84
C LEU A 619 -10.46 -3.16 25.16
N THR A 620 -10.50 -3.68 26.39
CA THR A 620 -11.59 -4.56 26.83
C THR A 620 -12.93 -3.81 26.92
N ALA A 621 -12.92 -2.57 27.42
CA ALA A 621 -14.10 -1.71 27.48
C ALA A 621 -14.68 -1.43 26.07
N ARG A 622 -13.80 -1.33 25.06
CA ARG A 622 -14.14 -1.19 23.64
C ARG A 622 -14.52 -2.50 22.95
N ARG A 623 -14.94 -3.52 23.69
CA ARG A 623 -15.26 -4.87 23.18
C ARG A 623 -14.09 -5.54 22.44
N GLY A 624 -12.86 -5.12 22.73
CA GLY A 624 -11.65 -5.70 22.16
C GLY A 624 -11.30 -7.04 22.79
N ARG A 625 -10.87 -7.99 21.96
CA ARG A 625 -10.31 -9.28 22.40
C ARG A 625 -8.80 -9.27 22.21
N VAL A 626 -8.06 -9.24 23.32
CA VAL A 626 -6.59 -9.32 23.30
C VAL A 626 -6.15 -10.71 22.85
N THR A 627 -5.27 -10.77 21.86
CA THR A 627 -4.72 -12.02 21.32
C THR A 627 -3.30 -12.28 21.83
N GLU A 628 -2.47 -11.24 21.91
CA GLU A 628 -1.04 -11.36 22.24
C GLU A 628 -0.60 -10.21 23.16
N LEU A 629 0.35 -10.50 24.05
CA LEU A 629 1.03 -9.52 24.91
C LEU A 629 2.52 -9.86 24.94
N ASP A 630 3.34 -9.01 24.34
CA ASP A 630 4.79 -9.13 24.33
C ASP A 630 5.43 -8.14 25.30
N SER A 631 6.44 -8.58 26.05
CA SER A 631 7.37 -7.68 26.75
C SER A 631 8.63 -7.54 25.92
N LEU A 632 8.96 -6.29 25.56
CA LEU A 632 10.14 -5.93 24.76
C LEU A 632 11.29 -5.50 25.68
N ALA A 633 12.47 -5.28 25.10
CA ALA A 633 13.63 -4.76 25.84
C ALA A 633 13.34 -3.34 26.39
N LEU A 634 14.14 -2.89 27.37
CA LEU A 634 14.10 -1.52 27.91
C LEU A 634 12.76 -1.10 28.55
N GLY A 635 11.93 -2.05 28.98
CA GLY A 635 10.68 -1.76 29.70
C GLY A 635 9.49 -1.44 28.79
N GLU A 636 9.60 -1.71 27.49
CA GLU A 636 8.51 -1.60 26.53
C GLU A 636 7.64 -2.86 26.51
N ALA A 637 6.40 -2.70 26.07
CA ALA A 637 5.40 -3.74 25.94
C ALA A 637 4.54 -3.49 24.70
N ARG A 638 3.96 -4.58 24.20
CA ARG A 638 3.13 -4.56 23.00
C ARG A 638 1.90 -5.42 23.21
N ILE A 639 0.74 -4.85 22.88
CA ILE A 639 -0.57 -5.50 23.01
C ILE A 639 -1.16 -5.66 21.61
N THR A 640 -1.52 -6.87 21.22
CA THR A 640 -2.30 -7.12 20.00
C THR A 640 -3.72 -7.52 20.38
N ALA A 641 -4.72 -6.91 19.75
CA ALA A 641 -6.13 -7.17 20.00
C ALA A 641 -6.97 -7.10 18.72
N LEU A 642 -8.14 -7.74 18.73
CA LEU A 642 -9.18 -7.59 17.72
C LEU A 642 -10.27 -6.68 18.28
N VAL A 643 -10.54 -5.55 17.64
CA VAL A 643 -11.47 -4.52 18.16
C VAL A 643 -12.45 -4.10 17.07
N PRO A 644 -13.77 -4.04 17.35
CA PRO A 644 -14.74 -3.53 16.40
C PRO A 644 -14.43 -2.08 15.99
N LEU A 645 -14.45 -1.78 14.68
CA LEU A 645 -14.11 -0.45 14.17
C LEU A 645 -15.01 0.65 14.77
N ALA A 646 -16.26 0.33 15.08
CA ALA A 646 -17.21 1.25 15.71
C ALA A 646 -16.76 1.76 17.08
N GLU A 647 -15.92 0.99 17.79
CA GLU A 647 -15.40 1.34 19.12
C GLU A 647 -14.04 2.03 19.06
N MET A 648 -13.46 2.16 17.85
CA MET A 648 -12.12 2.71 17.63
C MET A 648 -12.11 4.20 17.28
N PHE A 649 -13.27 4.82 17.06
CA PHE A 649 -13.34 6.26 16.80
C PHE A 649 -12.72 7.07 17.93
N GLY A 650 -11.79 7.97 17.58
CA GLY A 650 -11.07 8.79 18.57
C GLY A 650 -10.02 8.04 19.42
N TYR A 651 -9.77 6.75 19.15
CA TYR A 651 -8.87 5.94 19.99
C TYR A 651 -7.45 6.51 20.09
N ALA A 652 -6.93 7.16 19.04
CA ALA A 652 -5.62 7.81 19.05
C ALA A 652 -5.48 8.84 20.18
N SER A 653 -6.49 9.70 20.34
CA SER A 653 -6.52 10.76 21.34
C SER A 653 -6.68 10.20 22.75
N ASP A 654 -7.53 9.19 22.90
CA ASP A 654 -7.77 8.51 24.18
C ASP A 654 -6.51 7.76 24.64
N LEU A 655 -5.85 7.02 23.74
CA LEU A 655 -4.62 6.31 24.01
C LEU A 655 -3.48 7.24 24.43
N ARG A 656 -3.30 8.37 23.73
CA ARG A 656 -2.34 9.40 24.10
C ARG A 656 -2.60 9.94 25.49
N SER A 657 -3.86 10.17 25.84
CA SER A 657 -4.26 10.63 27.19
C SER A 657 -3.96 9.59 28.28
N LEU A 658 -4.22 8.31 27.99
CA LEU A 658 -3.95 7.20 28.92
C LEU A 658 -2.46 6.96 29.19
N CYS A 659 -1.63 7.26 28.18
CA CYS A 659 -0.19 6.94 28.18
C CYS A 659 0.70 8.19 28.20
N ALA A 660 0.17 9.37 28.53
CA ALA A 660 0.89 10.65 28.54
C ALA A 660 1.67 10.92 27.23
N GLY A 661 1.09 10.53 26.09
CA GLY A 661 1.65 10.70 24.76
C GLY A 661 2.73 9.69 24.35
N ARG A 662 3.03 8.68 25.18
CA ARG A 662 4.11 7.70 24.96
C ARG A 662 3.63 6.34 24.48
N ALA A 663 2.48 6.30 23.82
CA ALA A 663 1.94 5.09 23.23
C ALA A 663 1.46 5.36 21.81
N GLU A 664 1.68 4.37 20.97
CA GLU A 664 1.31 4.37 19.56
C GLU A 664 0.47 3.14 19.28
N PHE A 665 -0.43 3.24 18.31
CA PHE A 665 -1.16 2.07 17.85
C PHE A 665 -1.25 2.05 16.32
N THR A 666 -1.47 0.86 15.78
CA THR A 666 -1.94 0.69 14.41
C THR A 666 -3.16 -0.21 14.37
N ALA A 667 -4.04 0.07 13.43
CA ALA A 667 -5.23 -0.73 13.19
C ALA A 667 -5.27 -1.14 11.71
N GLU A 668 -5.41 -2.43 11.44
CA GLU A 668 -5.58 -2.95 10.08
C GLU A 668 -6.92 -3.68 9.97
N PRO A 669 -7.64 -3.59 8.84
CA PRO A 669 -8.83 -4.39 8.62
C PRO A 669 -8.50 -5.88 8.76
N SER A 670 -9.27 -6.61 9.57
CA SER A 670 -9.06 -8.05 9.78
C SER A 670 -10.20 -8.85 9.16
N THR A 671 -11.37 -8.84 9.78
CA THR A 671 -12.52 -9.66 9.36
C THR A 671 -13.84 -8.96 9.71
N TYR A 672 -14.94 -9.42 9.11
CA TYR A 672 -16.29 -9.10 9.56
C TYR A 672 -16.75 -10.14 10.57
N GLU A 673 -17.14 -9.69 11.77
CA GLU A 673 -17.67 -10.56 12.83
C GLU A 673 -19.15 -10.24 13.10
N ILE A 674 -19.86 -11.20 13.73
CA ILE A 674 -21.27 -11.02 14.07
C ILE A 674 -21.39 -9.93 15.12
N ARG A 675 -22.18 -8.89 14.82
CA ARG A 675 -22.46 -7.85 15.78
C ARG A 675 -23.31 -8.43 16.92
N PRO A 676 -22.88 -8.32 18.18
CA PRO A 676 -23.68 -8.75 19.31
C PRO A 676 -25.03 -8.00 19.34
N ALA A 677 -26.10 -8.69 19.72
CA ALA A 677 -27.41 -8.05 19.86
C ALA A 677 -27.34 -6.91 20.90
N ARG A 678 -27.70 -5.69 20.50
CA ARG A 678 -27.78 -4.53 21.41
C ARG A 678 -28.61 -4.90 22.65
N SER A 679 -28.05 -4.70 23.85
CA SER A 679 -28.85 -4.80 25.07
C SER A 679 -29.97 -3.76 25.00
N LYS A 680 -31.17 -4.08 25.50
CA LYS A 680 -32.39 -3.26 25.37
C LYS A 680 -32.30 -1.84 25.95
N THR A 681 -31.19 -1.47 26.57
CA THR A 681 -31.00 -0.23 27.34
C THR A 681 -30.62 0.99 26.50
N GLU A 682 -30.16 0.83 25.25
CA GLU A 682 -29.68 1.95 24.41
C GLU A 682 -30.69 2.46 23.36
N LYS A 683 -31.94 1.98 23.37
CA LYS A 683 -32.99 2.51 22.45
C LYS A 683 -33.51 3.90 22.83
N ALA A 684 -32.93 4.55 23.83
CA ALA A 684 -33.38 5.84 24.33
C ALA A 684 -32.20 6.78 24.62
N ILE A 685 -31.43 7.14 23.59
CA ILE A 685 -30.69 8.41 23.52
C ILE A 685 -30.82 8.95 22.10
#